data_AF-A0A182PLI5-F1
#
_entry.id   AF-A0A182PLI5-F1
#
_cell.length_a   1.000
_cell.length_b   1.000
_cell.length_c   1.000
_cell.angle_alpha   90.00
_cell.angle_beta   90.00
_cell.angle_gamma   90.00
#
_symmetry.space_group_name_H-M   'P 1'
#
loop_
_entity.id
_entity.type
_entity.pdbx_description
1 polymer ?
#
loop_
_entity_poly.entity_id
_entity_poly.type
_entity_poly.pdbx_seq_one_letter_code
_entity_poly.pdbx_strand_id
1 'polypeptide(L)'
;MFLVALTGGIASGKSTVTKIFRDNGVPVVDADLIARQVVEPGRPAWHKIKATFGEEVFHADSGELNREALGRIIFDDVEKRRLVNEITHPEIHRIIYREVIKCFFLGHNFVVLDLPLLFEIRIMLNYIHKIITVTCEEDIQVTRLMDRSQYTEAEAKKRIKAQMPLETKCEQSHFVIENSGTYGVESTYDVFRLPSIDEDVPELPEHLHETFAAVNPLIRMLEHMDETDHVIDHHLSRVPEAGGGAFGGTDRETATIGGQDRESLESDAETFVDGFGSQNPDDRQGHRPGLTPYRPPAGHQHPDVETVEDGRRPPFDASSLFQHHFNSFFNTPLETGFFGSAGLPGFGFFDTHANRPWWKGENVCIEREEKEEDIASSDNEEVSVNGDSAGRGSSSFGFHGFSTFNLNVQSCAEKQHKYVCTSIKNVNGRKRTEKLTRQCCHGYGRPRNGPPNAHCQKLDLYSMEETVERLGAKEFVSTLKKSGLEGTLDNDVTLFVVPDSAYTNFAEQMWENNLVAFDPMARAKRAIDFASMTARDMILAHTVNGTYFIEDISNEQLLKTDLPGANIRINIYPRGPMAAIRDQSYGEHPYRYTANCAPLLKLNRVADRGIVHVVDRVLVPARNTLMDIIEVRDDMTLMRTFLEMTGLDKMLREQGDDKHFTIFAPNDDAFLKLDKDIRRKLKAGNGCAMNILKNHILDITFCSLAAVNGVKTSTYNMLNEKLEFEYAMVGKMRAPTADGELAAIEDEGKKTQRIRINGVATIEESDVVASNGVLHVIDSVLPTDSGMPISNTLANHNLTVFKQLVTDAGLEEEFDGMSNRTFFIPTDQAFEQTETGRYWIRQLKEHPENLRGNAALKEFLEYHVAEPLIKTCGLEETAVPTKAGQSVRINLYTTNPVFTTVMNRATVNCARLVRFDEETCGSVVHEIDKVLDVPKTNLMEALSANPEYSMFQRMVSLTNLSELLTSSDAGLTLLVPKNDVFLEVDSWYQQTLQNQDELERIIRAHVLPNVICCTGIVPSEWPFVRTTETISGHQLKLNRNRRPQVQNAGITKCDVVARNGIIHEINDVINVQPQRTNSNAGAGSGNPFESFGSITHPLTFLFK
;
A
#
# COMPACT_ATOMS: atom_id res chain seq x y z
N MET A 1 5.93 7.90 -22.82
CA MET A 1 5.64 9.28 -22.36
C MET A 1 4.99 9.20 -20.99
N PHE A 2 5.50 9.94 -20.01
CA PHE A 2 4.93 9.99 -18.66
C PHE A 2 3.87 11.09 -18.53
N LEU A 3 2.79 10.81 -17.80
CA LEU A 3 1.83 11.83 -17.37
C LEU A 3 2.24 12.32 -15.98
N VAL A 4 2.54 13.61 -15.87
CA VAL A 4 2.93 14.26 -14.61
C VAL A 4 1.80 15.20 -14.21
N ALA A 5 1.16 14.99 -13.06
CA ALA A 5 0.15 15.93 -12.59
C ALA A 5 0.81 17.10 -11.85
N LEU A 6 0.31 18.31 -12.09
CA LEU A 6 0.58 19.48 -11.28
C LEU A 6 -0.69 19.80 -10.48
N THR A 7 -0.58 19.92 -9.16
CA THR A 7 -1.69 20.25 -8.28
C THR A 7 -1.25 21.19 -7.15
N GLY A 8 -2.14 21.49 -6.22
CA GLY A 8 -1.92 22.46 -5.14
C GLY A 8 -3.07 23.45 -4.98
N GLY A 9 -2.99 24.29 -3.95
CA GLY A 9 -4.08 25.15 -3.49
C GLY A 9 -4.45 26.28 -4.47
N ILE A 10 -5.57 26.94 -4.18
CA ILE A 10 -5.90 28.25 -4.74
C ILE A 10 -4.80 29.25 -4.36
N ALA A 11 -4.42 30.15 -5.27
CA ALA A 11 -3.37 31.16 -5.07
C ALA A 11 -1.95 30.67 -4.69
N SER A 12 -1.66 29.36 -4.65
CA SER A 12 -0.30 28.84 -4.41
C SER A 12 0.68 29.10 -5.57
N GLY A 13 0.16 29.49 -6.74
CA GLY A 13 0.96 29.90 -7.90
C GLY A 13 1.33 28.78 -8.88
N LYS A 14 0.51 27.72 -8.98
CA LYS A 14 0.59 26.72 -10.07
C LYS A 14 0.77 27.34 -11.47
N SER A 15 0.05 28.44 -11.76
CA SER A 15 0.16 29.20 -13.02
C SER A 15 1.59 29.69 -13.34
N THR A 16 2.38 29.93 -12.30
CA THR A 16 3.78 30.35 -12.40
C THR A 16 4.66 29.16 -12.78
N VAL A 17 4.43 28.02 -12.15
CA VAL A 17 5.12 26.75 -12.44
C VAL A 17 4.75 26.22 -13.83
N THR A 18 3.47 26.27 -14.23
CA THR A 18 3.07 25.90 -15.61
C THR A 18 3.65 26.83 -16.65
N LYS A 19 3.89 28.11 -16.32
CA LYS A 19 4.63 29.01 -17.21
C LYS A 19 6.09 28.57 -17.34
N ILE A 20 6.79 28.30 -16.24
CA ILE A 20 8.18 27.81 -16.27
C ILE A 20 8.30 26.53 -17.12
N PHE A 21 7.38 25.57 -16.97
CA PHE A 21 7.39 24.36 -17.80
C PHE A 21 7.22 24.68 -19.30
N ARG A 22 6.27 25.54 -19.67
CA ARG A 22 6.08 25.97 -21.07
C ARG A 22 7.31 26.72 -21.61
N ASP A 23 7.91 27.61 -20.82
CA ASP A 23 9.11 28.38 -21.19
C ASP A 23 10.34 27.46 -21.40
N ASN A 24 10.36 26.28 -20.78
CA ASN A 24 11.37 25.23 -20.97
C ASN A 24 10.97 24.15 -22.02
N GLY A 25 9.95 24.41 -22.85
CA GLY A 25 9.53 23.51 -23.93
C GLY A 25 8.77 22.26 -23.48
N VAL A 26 8.33 22.18 -22.22
CA VAL A 26 7.52 21.07 -21.69
C VAL A 26 6.05 21.37 -21.98
N PRO A 27 5.29 20.45 -22.63
CA PRO A 27 3.88 20.65 -22.88
C PRO A 27 3.08 20.60 -21.59
N VAL A 28 2.17 21.56 -21.41
CA VAL A 28 1.27 21.66 -20.24
C VAL A 28 -0.18 21.73 -20.69
N VAL A 29 -0.95 20.70 -20.35
CA VAL A 29 -2.40 20.60 -20.56
C VAL A 29 -3.10 21.15 -19.32
N ASP A 30 -3.92 22.19 -19.49
CA ASP A 30 -4.57 22.92 -18.41
C ASP A 30 -6.07 22.55 -18.35
N ALA A 31 -6.48 21.82 -17.31
CA ALA A 31 -7.86 21.35 -17.20
C ALA A 31 -8.85 22.49 -16.84
N ASP A 32 -8.40 23.54 -16.15
CA ASP A 32 -9.21 24.72 -15.84
C ASP A 32 -9.47 25.55 -17.11
N LEU A 33 -8.55 25.54 -18.07
CA LEU A 33 -8.72 26.14 -19.39
C LEU A 33 -9.64 25.30 -20.29
N ILE A 34 -9.43 23.97 -20.35
CA ILE A 34 -10.27 23.05 -21.12
C ILE A 34 -11.73 23.07 -20.62
N ALA A 35 -11.95 23.12 -19.30
CA ALA A 35 -13.29 23.24 -18.71
C ALA A 35 -14.04 24.52 -19.14
N ARG A 36 -13.33 25.56 -19.57
CA ARG A 36 -13.93 26.79 -20.14
C ARG A 36 -14.25 26.58 -21.62
N GLN A 37 -13.31 26.03 -22.38
CA GLN A 37 -13.46 25.77 -23.81
C GLN A 37 -14.61 24.81 -24.13
N VAL A 38 -14.83 23.80 -23.30
CA VAL A 38 -15.92 22.82 -23.45
C VAL A 38 -17.31 23.47 -23.46
N VAL A 39 -17.48 24.61 -22.78
CA VAL A 39 -18.76 25.33 -22.64
C VAL A 39 -18.81 26.65 -23.44
N GLU A 40 -17.93 26.84 -24.41
CA GLU A 40 -18.00 27.96 -25.36
C GLU A 40 -19.19 27.82 -26.32
N PRO A 41 -19.74 28.93 -26.86
CA PRO A 41 -20.86 28.89 -27.80
C PRO A 41 -20.64 27.93 -28.98
N GLY A 42 -21.64 27.11 -29.27
CA GLY A 42 -21.58 26.09 -30.34
C GLY A 42 -20.90 24.76 -29.96
N ARG A 43 -20.30 24.63 -28.77
CA ARG A 43 -19.70 23.36 -28.31
C ARG A 43 -20.75 22.35 -27.80
N PRO A 44 -20.48 21.03 -27.83
CA PRO A 44 -21.47 20.01 -27.42
C PRO A 44 -22.02 20.18 -26.00
N ALA A 45 -21.18 20.56 -25.03
CA ALA A 45 -21.66 20.79 -23.67
C ALA A 45 -22.48 22.09 -23.53
N TRP A 46 -22.18 23.14 -24.32
CA TRP A 46 -22.97 24.37 -24.37
C TRP A 46 -24.42 24.08 -24.78
N HIS A 47 -24.62 23.30 -25.86
CA HIS A 47 -25.96 22.89 -26.31
C HIS A 47 -26.69 22.05 -25.26
N LYS A 48 -26.01 21.09 -24.63
CA LYS A 48 -26.58 20.24 -23.57
C LYS A 48 -26.99 21.08 -22.34
N ILE A 49 -26.13 21.97 -21.85
CA ILE A 49 -26.44 22.88 -20.73
C ILE A 49 -27.63 23.77 -21.09
N LYS A 50 -27.69 24.32 -22.31
CA LYS A 50 -28.80 25.16 -22.77
C LYS A 50 -30.14 24.41 -22.85
N ALA A 51 -30.13 23.15 -23.26
CA ALA A 51 -31.32 22.29 -23.25
C ALA A 51 -31.80 21.93 -21.83
N THR A 52 -30.87 21.78 -20.87
CA THR A 52 -31.16 21.33 -19.50
C THR A 52 -31.51 22.47 -18.53
N PHE A 53 -30.85 23.62 -18.65
CA PHE A 53 -30.95 24.74 -17.70
C PHE A 53 -31.58 26.01 -18.31
N GLY A 54 -32.03 25.95 -19.57
CA GLY A 54 -32.69 27.05 -20.26
C GLY A 54 -31.74 28.18 -20.69
N GLU A 55 -32.31 29.26 -21.23
CA GLU A 55 -31.53 30.42 -21.69
C GLU A 55 -31.09 31.34 -20.53
N GLU A 56 -31.70 31.20 -19.34
CA GLU A 56 -31.44 32.02 -18.15
C GLU A 56 -30.02 31.87 -17.57
N VAL A 57 -29.29 30.81 -17.93
CA VAL A 57 -27.88 30.60 -17.56
C VAL A 57 -26.89 31.12 -18.62
N PHE A 58 -27.36 31.86 -19.63
CA PHE A 58 -26.52 32.46 -20.66
C PHE A 58 -26.67 33.99 -20.68
N HIS A 59 -25.62 34.69 -21.11
CA HIS A 59 -25.71 36.13 -21.36
C HIS A 59 -26.49 36.37 -22.64
N ALA A 60 -27.58 37.15 -22.55
CA ALA A 60 -28.48 37.42 -23.68
C ALA A 60 -27.77 38.08 -24.88
N ASP A 61 -26.70 38.85 -24.62
CA ASP A 61 -25.99 39.63 -25.65
C ASP A 61 -24.84 38.86 -26.32
N SER A 62 -24.15 37.95 -25.61
CA SER A 62 -22.97 37.22 -26.14
C SER A 62 -23.22 35.72 -26.39
N GLY A 63 -24.30 35.16 -25.84
CA GLY A 63 -24.55 33.70 -25.88
C GLY A 63 -23.59 32.88 -25.00
N GLU A 64 -22.66 33.51 -24.28
CA GLU A 64 -21.72 32.83 -23.39
C GLU A 64 -22.39 32.37 -22.09
N LEU A 65 -21.86 31.31 -21.49
CA LEU A 65 -22.38 30.76 -20.24
C LEU A 65 -22.17 31.73 -19.06
N ASN A 66 -23.26 32.23 -18.49
CA ASN A 66 -23.27 33.03 -17.27
C ASN A 66 -23.01 32.13 -16.06
N ARG A 67 -21.72 32.00 -15.70
CA ARG A 67 -21.24 31.12 -14.62
C ARG A 67 -21.76 31.54 -13.25
N GLU A 68 -22.11 32.80 -13.04
CA GLU A 68 -22.75 33.21 -11.79
C GLU A 68 -24.21 32.77 -11.71
N ALA A 69 -24.97 32.89 -12.81
CA ALA A 69 -26.35 32.41 -12.87
C ALA A 69 -26.42 30.88 -12.71
N LEU A 70 -25.62 30.13 -13.48
CA LEU A 70 -25.52 28.68 -13.32
C LEU A 70 -25.03 28.31 -11.92
N GLY A 71 -24.02 29.03 -11.42
CA GLY A 71 -23.46 28.84 -10.08
C GLY A 71 -24.52 28.94 -8.98
N ARG A 72 -25.37 29.97 -9.02
CA ARG A 72 -26.50 30.14 -8.07
C ARG A 72 -27.51 28.99 -8.14
N ILE A 73 -27.75 28.43 -9.32
CA ILE A 73 -28.70 27.33 -9.52
C ILE A 73 -28.16 25.98 -8.99
N ILE A 74 -26.84 25.74 -9.07
CA ILE A 74 -26.21 24.47 -8.64
C ILE A 74 -25.61 24.50 -7.23
N PHE A 75 -25.55 25.65 -6.57
CA PHE A 75 -24.91 25.78 -5.26
C PHE A 75 -25.69 25.05 -4.15
N ASP A 76 -27.02 25.22 -4.14
CA ASP A 76 -27.93 24.66 -3.13
C ASP A 76 -28.65 23.37 -3.60
N ASP A 77 -28.48 22.95 -4.86
CA ASP A 77 -29.16 21.79 -5.46
C ASP A 77 -28.16 20.73 -5.95
N VAL A 78 -28.06 19.64 -5.16
CA VAL A 78 -27.09 18.56 -5.37
C VAL A 78 -27.34 17.79 -6.67
N GLU A 79 -28.61 17.60 -7.07
CA GLU A 79 -28.97 16.87 -8.29
C GLU A 79 -28.66 17.71 -9.54
N LYS A 80 -28.98 19.02 -9.52
CA LYS A 80 -28.59 19.93 -10.61
C LYS A 80 -27.07 20.03 -10.79
N ARG A 81 -26.31 20.06 -9.68
CA ARG A 81 -24.84 20.03 -9.72
C ARG A 81 -24.30 18.74 -10.34
N ARG A 82 -24.90 17.59 -10.00
CA ARG A 82 -24.56 16.30 -10.61
C ARG A 82 -24.81 16.30 -12.11
N LEU A 83 -25.95 16.85 -12.54
CA LEU A 83 -26.37 16.92 -13.94
C LEU A 83 -25.44 17.81 -14.81
N VAL A 84 -24.96 18.95 -14.29
CA VAL A 84 -23.92 19.76 -14.97
C VAL A 84 -22.62 18.99 -15.11
N ASN A 85 -22.18 18.30 -14.05
CA ASN A 85 -20.94 17.54 -14.04
C ASN A 85 -21.00 16.36 -15.04
N GLU A 86 -22.14 15.67 -15.13
CA GLU A 86 -22.36 14.59 -16.11
C GLU A 86 -22.31 15.08 -17.56
N ILE A 87 -22.78 16.31 -17.82
CA ILE A 87 -22.69 16.94 -19.15
C ILE A 87 -21.25 17.35 -19.50
N THR A 88 -20.48 17.86 -18.54
CA THR A 88 -19.17 18.51 -18.80
C THR A 88 -17.97 17.56 -18.70
N HIS A 89 -17.92 16.62 -17.74
CA HIS A 89 -16.76 15.74 -17.54
C HIS A 89 -16.38 14.90 -18.77
N PRO A 90 -17.31 14.26 -19.51
CA PRO A 90 -16.95 13.44 -20.67
C PRO A 90 -16.23 14.24 -21.77
N GLU A 91 -16.68 15.47 -22.03
CA GLU A 91 -16.09 16.35 -23.05
C GLU A 91 -14.74 16.91 -22.57
N ILE A 92 -14.59 17.25 -21.27
CA ILE A 92 -13.32 17.68 -20.68
C ILE A 92 -12.27 16.56 -20.81
N HIS A 93 -12.60 15.33 -20.41
CA HIS A 93 -11.70 14.19 -20.51
C HIS A 93 -11.31 13.92 -21.97
N ARG A 94 -12.26 14.00 -22.90
CA ARG A 94 -12.01 13.80 -24.35
C ARG A 94 -10.97 14.78 -24.90
N ILE A 95 -11.01 16.06 -24.53
CA ILE A 95 -10.03 17.05 -24.98
C ILE A 95 -8.67 16.81 -24.29
N ILE A 96 -8.64 16.51 -22.99
CA ILE A 96 -7.38 16.17 -22.28
C ILE A 96 -6.68 14.98 -22.96
N TYR A 97 -7.40 13.89 -23.25
CA TYR A 97 -6.84 12.74 -23.96
C TYR A 97 -6.32 13.10 -25.36
N ARG A 98 -7.03 13.95 -26.11
CA ARG A 98 -6.60 14.41 -27.43
C ARG A 98 -5.26 15.17 -27.37
N GLU A 99 -5.11 16.12 -26.46
CA GLU A 99 -3.87 16.90 -26.32
C GLU A 99 -2.71 16.03 -25.82
N VAL A 100 -2.96 15.08 -24.90
CA VAL A 100 -1.97 14.09 -24.47
C VAL A 100 -1.50 13.22 -25.65
N ILE A 101 -2.42 12.70 -26.48
CA ILE A 101 -2.08 11.91 -27.67
C ILE A 101 -1.30 12.75 -28.70
N LYS A 102 -1.65 14.03 -28.87
CA LYS A 102 -0.89 14.97 -29.71
C LYS A 102 0.56 15.13 -29.22
N CYS A 103 0.76 15.30 -27.91
CA CYS A 103 2.10 15.40 -27.32
C CYS A 103 2.91 14.10 -27.49
N PHE A 104 2.26 12.94 -27.42
CA PHE A 104 2.91 11.63 -27.65
C PHE A 104 3.46 11.53 -29.09
N PHE A 105 2.66 11.88 -30.10
CA PHE A 105 3.11 11.83 -31.50
C PHE A 105 4.15 12.90 -31.86
N LEU A 106 4.24 13.99 -31.08
CA LEU A 106 5.29 15.00 -31.18
C LEU A 106 6.61 14.58 -30.50
N GLY A 107 6.68 13.38 -29.89
CA GLY A 107 7.89 12.83 -29.30
C GLY A 107 8.24 13.38 -27.91
N HIS A 108 7.28 13.99 -27.20
CA HIS A 108 7.54 14.47 -25.83
C HIS A 108 7.68 13.29 -24.85
N ASN A 109 8.76 13.30 -24.08
CA ASN A 109 9.04 12.26 -23.07
C ASN A 109 8.07 12.31 -21.88
N PHE A 110 7.54 13.49 -21.56
CA PHE A 110 6.50 13.68 -20.55
C PHE A 110 5.62 14.89 -20.86
N VAL A 111 4.41 14.91 -20.28
CA VAL A 111 3.45 16.01 -20.38
C VAL A 111 2.90 16.33 -18.98
N VAL A 112 2.77 17.61 -18.68
CA VAL A 112 2.27 18.10 -17.39
C VAL A 112 0.77 18.39 -17.47
N LEU A 113 -0.02 17.85 -16.55
CA LEU A 113 -1.47 18.06 -16.46
C LEU A 113 -1.79 18.94 -15.23
N ASP A 114 -2.22 20.19 -15.42
CA ASP A 114 -2.66 21.06 -14.30
C ASP A 114 -4.07 20.63 -13.85
N LEU A 115 -4.12 19.99 -12.68
CA LEU A 115 -5.28 19.32 -12.10
C LEU A 115 -5.47 19.79 -10.65
N PRO A 116 -6.09 20.96 -10.40
CA PRO A 116 -6.16 21.58 -9.07
C PRO A 116 -6.92 20.77 -8.01
N LEU A 117 -7.82 19.87 -8.44
CA LEU A 117 -8.66 19.01 -7.58
C LEU A 117 -8.34 17.51 -7.75
N LEU A 118 -7.11 17.18 -8.13
CA LEU A 118 -6.67 15.80 -8.41
C LEU A 118 -7.01 14.82 -7.29
N PHE A 119 -6.65 15.14 -6.05
CA PHE A 119 -6.84 14.28 -4.89
C PHE A 119 -8.29 14.26 -4.40
N GLU A 120 -9.03 15.36 -4.57
CA GLU A 120 -10.46 15.44 -4.22
C GLU A 120 -11.34 14.62 -5.17
N ILE A 121 -10.98 14.55 -6.46
CA ILE A 121 -11.76 13.86 -7.49
C ILE A 121 -11.34 12.38 -7.65
N ARG A 122 -10.05 12.06 -7.43
CA ARG A 122 -9.43 10.72 -7.49
C ARG A 122 -9.48 9.97 -8.83
N ILE A 123 -10.37 10.33 -9.77
CA ILE A 123 -10.59 9.65 -11.07
C ILE A 123 -9.29 9.48 -11.87
N MET A 124 -8.43 10.50 -11.92
CA MET A 124 -7.23 10.46 -12.77
C MET A 124 -5.97 9.89 -12.07
N LEU A 125 -5.99 9.67 -10.74
CA LEU A 125 -4.79 9.28 -9.98
C LEU A 125 -4.10 8.03 -10.55
N ASN A 126 -4.87 7.02 -10.93
CA ASN A 126 -4.36 5.74 -11.46
C ASN A 126 -3.62 5.85 -12.81
N TYR A 127 -3.68 7.01 -13.48
CA TYR A 127 -3.03 7.26 -14.77
C TYR A 127 -1.81 8.18 -14.66
N ILE A 128 -1.54 8.75 -13.48
CA ILE A 128 -0.44 9.69 -13.24
C ILE A 128 0.81 8.95 -12.78
N HIS A 129 1.95 9.22 -13.42
CA HIS A 129 3.23 8.62 -13.05
C HIS A 129 3.93 9.35 -11.90
N LYS A 130 3.86 10.69 -11.87
CA LYS A 130 4.37 11.54 -10.78
C LYS A 130 3.44 12.71 -10.54
N ILE A 131 3.31 13.13 -9.28
CA ILE A 131 2.46 14.25 -8.85
C ILE A 131 3.35 15.32 -8.23
N ILE A 132 3.23 16.55 -8.73
CA ILE A 132 3.92 17.74 -8.25
C ILE A 132 2.87 18.62 -7.55
N THR A 133 3.03 18.93 -6.26
CA THR A 133 2.20 19.93 -5.55
C THR A 133 2.94 21.25 -5.43
N VAL A 134 2.30 22.35 -5.83
CA VAL A 134 2.80 23.71 -5.61
C VAL A 134 2.22 24.28 -4.32
N THR A 135 3.10 24.58 -3.37
CA THR A 135 2.77 25.09 -2.03
C THR A 135 3.24 26.53 -1.81
N CYS A 136 2.68 27.23 -0.83
CA CYS A 136 3.18 28.49 -0.29
C CYS A 136 2.60 28.74 1.12
N GLU A 137 3.19 29.64 1.90
CA GLU A 137 2.65 30.06 3.20
C GLU A 137 1.18 30.53 3.13
N GLU A 138 0.36 30.21 4.14
CA GLU A 138 -1.08 30.55 4.16
C GLU A 138 -1.31 32.07 4.14
N ASP A 139 -0.51 32.86 4.84
CA ASP A 139 -0.62 34.32 4.84
C ASP A 139 -0.37 34.90 3.43
N ILE A 140 0.61 34.35 2.71
CA ILE A 140 0.89 34.71 1.31
C ILE A 140 -0.25 34.23 0.40
N GLN A 141 -0.79 33.04 0.64
CA GLN A 141 -1.92 32.47 -0.10
C GLN A 141 -3.19 33.33 0.05
N VAL A 142 -3.51 33.75 1.27
CA VAL A 142 -4.61 34.65 1.61
C VAL A 142 -4.40 36.01 0.95
N THR A 143 -3.22 36.61 1.11
CA THR A 143 -2.89 37.92 0.51
C THR A 143 -3.02 37.88 -1.03
N ARG A 144 -2.38 36.90 -1.69
CA ARG A 144 -2.49 36.69 -3.15
C ARG A 144 -3.93 36.45 -3.60
N LEU A 145 -4.76 35.76 -2.80
CA LEU A 145 -6.16 35.49 -3.13
C LEU A 145 -7.04 36.75 -3.00
N MET A 146 -6.81 37.54 -1.95
CA MET A 146 -7.44 38.86 -1.74
C MET A 146 -7.08 39.82 -2.88
N ASP A 147 -5.80 39.99 -3.18
CA ASP A 147 -5.31 40.89 -4.24
C ASP A 147 -5.91 40.50 -5.61
N ARG A 148 -5.83 39.21 -5.96
CA ARG A 148 -6.30 38.68 -7.26
C ARG A 148 -7.80 38.79 -7.46
N SER A 149 -8.58 38.66 -6.39
CA SER A 149 -10.03 38.36 -6.48
C SER A 149 -10.92 39.32 -5.70
N GLN A 150 -10.33 40.34 -5.04
CA GLN A 150 -11.02 41.38 -4.25
C GLN A 150 -11.95 40.83 -3.15
N TYR A 151 -11.60 39.67 -2.60
CA TYR A 151 -12.32 39.06 -1.47
C TYR A 151 -11.90 39.69 -0.14
N THR A 152 -12.81 39.70 0.83
CA THR A 152 -12.44 39.96 2.22
C THR A 152 -11.58 38.81 2.77
N GLU A 153 -10.76 39.09 3.78
CA GLU A 153 -9.89 38.07 4.41
C GLU A 153 -10.68 36.84 4.89
N ALA A 154 -11.88 37.05 5.43
CA ALA A 154 -12.77 35.99 5.88
C ALA A 154 -13.28 35.11 4.71
N GLU A 155 -13.59 35.71 3.55
CA GLU A 155 -14.00 34.98 2.35
C GLU A 155 -12.84 34.24 1.70
N ALA A 156 -11.64 34.84 1.67
CA ALA A 156 -10.42 34.20 1.19
C ALA A 156 -10.09 32.96 2.04
N LYS A 157 -10.05 33.10 3.37
CA LYS A 157 -9.83 31.98 4.32
C LYS A 157 -10.92 30.92 4.20
N LYS A 158 -12.20 31.30 4.04
CA LYS A 158 -13.31 30.35 3.82
C LYS A 158 -13.15 29.53 2.52
N ARG A 159 -12.62 30.14 1.45
CA ARG A 159 -12.37 29.47 0.16
C ARG A 159 -11.14 28.57 0.18
N ILE A 160 -10.08 28.95 0.89
CA ILE A 160 -8.90 28.10 1.11
C ILE A 160 -9.30 26.85 1.92
N LYS A 161 -10.02 27.03 3.04
CA LYS A 161 -10.53 25.93 3.88
C LYS A 161 -11.61 25.04 3.24
N ALA A 162 -12.09 25.39 2.05
CA ALA A 162 -13.03 24.56 1.28
C ALA A 162 -12.34 23.56 0.34
N GLN A 163 -11.01 23.63 0.18
CA GLN A 163 -10.20 22.65 -0.55
C GLN A 163 -9.56 21.66 0.44
N MET A 164 -9.08 20.52 -0.06
CA MET A 164 -8.24 19.64 0.77
C MET A 164 -6.99 20.41 1.25
N PRO A 165 -6.59 20.30 2.53
CA PRO A 165 -5.43 21.01 3.08
C PRO A 165 -4.18 20.81 2.23
N LEU A 166 -3.40 21.88 2.07
CA LEU A 166 -2.26 21.90 1.15
C LEU A 166 -1.15 20.95 1.61
N GLU A 167 -0.97 20.80 2.92
CA GLU A 167 -0.10 19.81 3.58
C GLU A 167 -0.49 18.38 3.17
N THR A 168 -1.77 18.02 3.29
CA THR A 168 -2.31 16.71 2.87
C THR A 168 -2.16 16.45 1.37
N LYS A 169 -2.13 17.49 0.52
CA LYS A 169 -1.77 17.35 -0.90
C LYS A 169 -0.28 17.11 -1.11
N CYS A 170 0.58 17.73 -0.29
CA CYS A 170 2.03 17.51 -0.32
C CYS A 170 2.39 16.08 0.11
N GLU A 171 1.78 15.57 1.20
CA GLU A 171 1.92 14.18 1.68
C GLU A 171 1.60 13.12 0.61
N GLN A 172 0.59 13.38 -0.22
CA GLN A 172 0.17 12.47 -1.30
C GLN A 172 0.90 12.72 -2.63
N SER A 173 1.88 13.63 -2.66
CA SER A 173 2.63 14.01 -3.86
C SER A 173 4.04 13.42 -3.90
N HIS A 174 4.58 13.29 -5.12
CA HIS A 174 5.93 12.77 -5.35
C HIS A 174 6.98 13.89 -5.31
N PHE A 175 6.58 15.12 -5.63
CA PHE A 175 7.42 16.30 -5.58
C PHE A 175 6.60 17.46 -5.02
N VAL A 176 7.27 18.36 -4.29
CA VAL A 176 6.67 19.59 -3.75
C VAL A 176 7.52 20.77 -4.22
N ILE A 177 6.87 21.78 -4.81
CA ILE A 177 7.50 23.04 -5.21
C ILE A 177 6.99 24.13 -4.29
N GLU A 178 7.89 24.72 -3.49
CA GLU A 178 7.55 25.88 -2.68
C GLU A 178 7.64 27.18 -3.50
N ASN A 179 6.59 28.00 -3.42
CA ASN A 179 6.44 29.26 -4.14
C ASN A 179 6.10 30.43 -3.19
N SER A 180 6.77 30.46 -2.03
CA SER A 180 6.67 31.53 -1.03
C SER A 180 7.53 32.76 -1.37
N GLY A 181 8.49 32.61 -2.30
CA GLY A 181 9.43 33.68 -2.70
C GLY A 181 8.85 34.79 -3.59
N THR A 182 9.72 35.77 -3.93
CA THR A 182 9.41 36.90 -4.84
C THR A 182 10.15 36.77 -6.17
N TYR A 183 9.46 37.08 -7.27
CA TYR A 183 9.99 36.99 -8.63
C TYR A 183 11.00 38.12 -8.91
N GLY A 184 12.24 37.78 -9.27
CA GLY A 184 13.25 38.74 -9.73
C GLY A 184 14.59 38.73 -8.97
N VAL A 185 14.72 37.92 -7.93
CA VAL A 185 16.02 37.48 -7.37
C VAL A 185 16.30 36.10 -7.95
N GLU A 186 17.56 35.77 -8.28
CA GLU A 186 17.96 34.48 -8.87
C GLU A 186 17.39 33.32 -8.05
N SER A 187 16.35 32.68 -8.59
CA SER A 187 15.50 31.77 -7.81
C SER A 187 16.03 30.35 -7.89
N THR A 188 16.60 29.88 -6.79
CA THR A 188 16.95 28.48 -6.53
C THR A 188 15.74 27.57 -6.77
N TYR A 189 15.94 26.44 -7.44
CA TYR A 189 14.94 25.38 -7.57
C TYR A 189 15.24 24.27 -6.57
N ASP A 190 14.77 24.42 -5.33
CA ASP A 190 14.91 23.37 -4.31
C ASP A 190 13.88 22.26 -4.56
N VAL A 191 14.36 21.05 -4.89
CA VAL A 191 13.55 19.83 -4.96
C VAL A 191 13.82 19.00 -3.71
N PHE A 192 12.87 18.99 -2.78
CA PHE A 192 12.96 18.11 -1.60
C PHE A 192 12.81 16.63 -2.01
N ARG A 193 13.67 15.77 -1.45
CA ARG A 193 13.70 14.30 -1.61
C ARG A 193 13.73 13.65 -0.23
N LEU A 194 13.08 12.49 -0.06
CA LEU A 194 13.31 11.39 0.91
C LEU A 194 12.01 10.53 1.00
N PRO A 195 12.05 9.21 1.27
CA PRO A 195 13.19 8.29 1.37
C PRO A 195 13.33 7.35 0.14
N SER A 196 14.21 6.35 0.25
CA SER A 196 14.74 5.48 -0.81
C SER A 196 13.74 4.54 -1.50
N ILE A 197 13.89 4.41 -2.82
CA ILE A 197 13.57 3.22 -3.63
C ILE A 197 14.84 2.96 -4.45
N ASP A 198 15.26 1.70 -4.54
CA ASP A 198 16.51 1.29 -5.20
C ASP A 198 16.57 1.71 -6.68
N GLU A 199 17.77 2.06 -7.15
CA GLU A 199 18.04 2.40 -8.55
C GLU A 199 18.45 1.14 -9.33
N ASP A 200 17.57 0.69 -10.23
CA ASP A 200 17.94 -0.14 -11.38
C ASP A 200 17.23 0.40 -12.63
N VAL A 201 17.95 1.19 -13.43
CA VAL A 201 17.50 1.69 -14.73
C VAL A 201 18.47 1.20 -15.80
N PRO A 202 18.06 0.29 -16.71
CA PRO A 202 18.93 -0.16 -17.79
C PRO A 202 19.24 0.97 -18.77
N GLU A 203 20.51 1.12 -19.13
CA GLU A 203 20.93 2.00 -20.23
C GLU A 203 20.34 1.51 -21.57
N LEU A 204 19.86 2.45 -22.38
CA LEU A 204 19.36 2.17 -23.73
C LEU A 204 20.53 2.20 -24.75
N PRO A 205 20.63 1.24 -25.69
CA PRO A 205 21.68 1.24 -26.71
C PRO A 205 21.66 2.46 -27.63
N GLU A 206 22.85 2.88 -28.05
CA GLU A 206 23.15 4.15 -28.75
C GLU A 206 22.68 4.22 -30.23
N HIS A 207 21.66 3.46 -30.63
CA HIS A 207 21.29 3.24 -32.05
C HIS A 207 19.79 3.47 -32.34
N LEU A 208 19.32 4.71 -32.13
CA LEU A 208 17.95 5.12 -32.53
C LEU A 208 17.83 6.54 -33.08
N HIS A 209 18.92 7.11 -33.63
CA HIS A 209 18.92 8.47 -34.17
C HIS A 209 18.50 8.62 -35.65
N GLU A 210 18.27 7.52 -36.38
CA GLU A 210 17.89 7.54 -37.80
C GLU A 210 16.52 6.88 -38.08
N THR A 211 15.42 7.53 -37.67
CA THR A 211 14.08 7.23 -38.23
C THR A 211 13.04 8.37 -38.14
N PHE A 212 13.38 9.52 -37.54
CA PHE A 212 12.42 10.62 -37.29
C PHE A 212 12.07 11.53 -38.49
N ALA A 213 12.35 11.11 -39.73
CA ALA A 213 12.00 11.85 -40.93
C ALA A 213 10.56 11.63 -41.45
N ALA A 214 9.81 10.65 -40.89
CA ALA A 214 8.57 10.14 -41.50
C ALA A 214 7.24 10.60 -40.85
N VAL A 215 7.25 11.37 -39.76
CA VAL A 215 6.03 11.67 -38.95
C VAL A 215 5.22 12.89 -39.45
N ASN A 216 5.79 13.68 -40.36
CA ASN A 216 5.22 14.93 -40.87
C ASN A 216 3.77 14.84 -41.47
N PRO A 217 3.30 13.72 -42.08
CA PRO A 217 1.93 13.63 -42.60
C PRO A 217 0.84 13.59 -41.51
N LEU A 218 1.10 12.93 -40.38
CA LEU A 218 0.12 12.71 -39.31
C LEU A 218 -0.13 13.99 -38.49
N ILE A 219 0.91 14.79 -38.30
CA ILE A 219 0.82 16.11 -37.64
C ILE A 219 -0.05 17.06 -38.48
N ARG A 220 0.19 17.15 -39.80
CA ARG A 220 -0.66 17.95 -40.71
C ARG A 220 -2.13 17.51 -40.74
N MET A 221 -2.40 16.20 -40.62
CA MET A 221 -3.77 15.70 -40.62
C MET A 221 -4.52 16.07 -39.32
N LEU A 222 -3.82 16.20 -38.20
CA LEU A 222 -4.37 16.72 -36.94
C LEU A 222 -4.53 18.25 -36.95
N GLU A 223 -3.64 18.98 -37.61
CA GLU A 223 -3.74 20.44 -37.78
C GLU A 223 -4.89 20.85 -38.70
N HIS A 224 -5.20 20.07 -39.74
CA HIS A 224 -6.34 20.33 -40.64
C HIS A 224 -7.74 20.06 -40.03
N MET A 225 -7.83 19.49 -38.82
CA MET A 225 -9.12 19.29 -38.15
C MET A 225 -9.64 20.54 -37.40
N ASP A 226 -8.78 21.52 -37.10
CA ASP A 226 -9.20 22.75 -36.42
C ASP A 226 -9.95 23.74 -37.34
N GLU A 227 -9.83 23.61 -38.68
CA GLU A 227 -10.51 24.52 -39.63
C GLU A 227 -11.94 24.07 -40.03
N THR A 228 -12.34 22.83 -39.76
CA THR A 228 -13.65 22.29 -40.21
C THR A 228 -14.84 22.53 -39.27
N ASP A 229 -14.61 23.01 -38.04
CA ASP A 229 -15.65 23.30 -37.03
C ASP A 229 -16.41 24.62 -37.28
N HIS A 230 -16.14 25.33 -38.39
CA HIS A 230 -16.72 26.66 -38.68
C HIS A 230 -17.56 26.77 -39.96
N VAL A 231 -17.89 25.67 -40.64
CA VAL A 231 -18.67 25.71 -41.91
C VAL A 231 -19.81 24.68 -41.99
N ILE A 232 -20.57 24.48 -40.91
CA ILE A 232 -21.90 23.83 -40.97
C ILE A 232 -22.92 24.49 -40.03
N ASP A 233 -23.24 25.78 -40.26
CA ASP A 233 -24.53 26.32 -39.78
C ASP A 233 -25.06 27.47 -40.65
N HIS A 234 -25.48 27.15 -41.88
CA HIS A 234 -26.24 28.08 -42.70
C HIS A 234 -27.13 27.39 -43.75
N HIS A 235 -28.05 26.52 -43.33
CA HIS A 235 -29.30 26.22 -44.07
C HIS A 235 -30.26 25.34 -43.27
N LEU A 236 -30.92 25.87 -42.23
CA LEU A 236 -32.10 25.22 -41.62
C LEU A 236 -33.03 26.19 -40.88
N SER A 237 -33.69 27.11 -41.61
CA SER A 237 -34.86 27.83 -41.09
C SER A 237 -35.76 28.39 -42.21
N ARG A 238 -36.80 27.62 -42.57
CA ARG A 238 -38.10 28.13 -43.08
C ARG A 238 -39.11 26.97 -43.21
N VAL A 239 -40.11 26.99 -42.34
CA VAL A 239 -41.38 26.26 -42.50
C VAL A 239 -42.35 27.18 -43.27
N PRO A 240 -43.07 26.65 -44.26
CA PRO A 240 -44.55 26.60 -44.18
C PRO A 240 -45.06 25.26 -44.78
N GLU A 241 -46.25 24.72 -44.58
CA GLU A 241 -47.44 24.95 -43.77
C GLU A 241 -48.36 23.72 -44.04
N ALA A 242 -49.46 23.63 -43.31
CA ALA A 242 -50.40 22.51 -43.31
C ALA A 242 -51.07 22.12 -44.65
N GLY A 243 -51.34 20.81 -44.79
CA GLY A 243 -52.73 20.34 -44.93
C GLY A 243 -53.18 19.74 -46.28
N GLY A 244 -53.94 18.64 -46.22
CA GLY A 244 -54.93 18.31 -47.27
C GLY A 244 -55.14 16.84 -47.66
N GLY A 245 -55.89 16.07 -46.86
CA GLY A 245 -56.65 14.89 -47.34
C GLY A 245 -55.88 13.57 -47.56
N ALA A 246 -56.52 12.40 -47.65
CA ALA A 246 -57.95 12.11 -47.45
C ALA A 246 -58.21 10.59 -47.20
N PHE A 247 -59.17 10.31 -46.32
CA PHE A 247 -60.12 9.17 -46.30
C PHE A 247 -59.68 7.70 -46.55
N GLY A 248 -60.18 6.84 -45.65
CA GLY A 248 -60.94 5.65 -46.05
C GLY A 248 -60.21 4.30 -46.00
N GLY A 249 -60.50 3.50 -44.97
CA GLY A 249 -60.13 2.07 -44.96
C GLY A 249 -61.22 1.17 -45.54
N THR A 250 -60.94 -0.13 -45.61
CA THR A 250 -61.96 -1.20 -45.67
C THR A 250 -61.42 -2.49 -45.06
N ASP A 251 -62.33 -3.26 -44.51
CA ASP A 251 -62.12 -4.48 -43.72
C ASP A 251 -61.80 -5.75 -44.55
N ARG A 252 -61.33 -6.78 -43.84
CA ARG A 252 -61.87 -8.16 -43.88
C ARG A 252 -61.28 -8.98 -42.74
N GLU A 253 -62.01 -9.28 -41.68
CA GLU A 253 -63.11 -10.26 -41.49
C GLU A 253 -62.62 -11.59 -40.89
N THR A 254 -63.26 -11.97 -39.78
CA THR A 254 -63.03 -13.15 -38.95
C THR A 254 -64.25 -14.09 -38.94
N ALA A 255 -64.03 -15.41 -38.85
CA ALA A 255 -64.96 -16.39 -38.26
C ALA A 255 -64.19 -17.70 -37.95
N THR A 256 -64.20 -18.43 -36.81
CA THR A 256 -65.11 -18.75 -35.67
C THR A 256 -65.95 -20.04 -35.80
N ILE A 257 -66.17 -20.69 -34.63
CA ILE A 257 -66.97 -21.92 -34.32
C ILE A 257 -66.16 -23.22 -34.57
N GLY A 258 -66.02 -24.21 -33.67
CA GLY A 258 -66.44 -24.50 -32.26
C GLY A 258 -65.92 -25.92 -31.88
N GLY A 259 -66.06 -26.55 -30.70
CA GLY A 259 -66.66 -26.20 -29.38
C GLY A 259 -66.91 -27.49 -28.54
N GLN A 260 -66.90 -27.41 -27.19
CA GLN A 260 -67.14 -28.52 -26.19
C GLN A 260 -66.05 -29.65 -26.13
N ASP A 261 -65.72 -30.28 -24.99
CA ASP A 261 -66.22 -30.20 -23.60
C ASP A 261 -65.19 -30.71 -22.54
N ARG A 262 -65.48 -30.38 -21.26
CA ARG A 262 -65.12 -31.08 -19.99
C ARG A 262 -63.78 -30.88 -19.23
N GLU A 263 -63.96 -30.21 -18.09
CA GLU A 263 -63.66 -30.61 -16.70
C GLU A 263 -62.24 -30.45 -16.10
N SER A 264 -62.28 -29.94 -14.86
CA SER A 264 -61.23 -29.53 -13.94
C SER A 264 -60.89 -30.62 -12.92
N LEU A 265 -59.72 -30.52 -12.26
CA LEU A 265 -59.52 -30.97 -10.87
C LEU A 265 -58.27 -30.31 -10.25
N GLU A 266 -58.13 -30.48 -8.94
CA GLU A 266 -57.56 -29.50 -8.00
C GLU A 266 -56.13 -29.80 -7.54
N SER A 267 -55.63 -28.94 -6.64
CA SER A 267 -54.56 -29.27 -5.70
C SER A 267 -54.96 -30.44 -4.80
N ASP A 268 -53.97 -31.15 -4.25
CA ASP A 268 -53.72 -31.11 -2.80
C ASP A 268 -52.48 -31.96 -2.44
N ALA A 269 -51.94 -31.70 -1.25
CA ALA A 269 -50.88 -32.50 -0.65
C ALA A 269 -51.48 -33.39 0.44
N GLU A 270 -51.06 -34.66 0.53
CA GLU A 270 -51.13 -35.38 1.81
C GLU A 270 -50.16 -36.57 1.90
N THR A 271 -49.79 -36.91 3.13
CA THR A 271 -48.79 -37.91 3.54
C THR A 271 -49.41 -39.22 4.03
N PHE A 272 -48.75 -40.36 3.80
CA PHE A 272 -48.91 -41.62 4.54
C PHE A 272 -47.50 -42.26 4.73
N VAL A 273 -46.99 -42.74 5.88
CA VAL A 273 -47.53 -43.56 7.01
C VAL A 273 -47.67 -45.04 6.59
N ASP A 274 -47.08 -46.07 7.23
CA ASP A 274 -46.21 -46.20 8.43
C ASP A 274 -45.46 -47.57 8.42
N GLY A 275 -44.63 -47.85 9.44
CA GLY A 275 -44.59 -49.21 10.03
C GLY A 275 -43.25 -49.78 10.51
N PHE A 276 -42.95 -49.66 11.81
CA PHE A 276 -42.89 -50.79 12.77
C PHE A 276 -42.67 -50.23 14.20
N GLY A 277 -43.48 -50.64 15.18
CA GLY A 277 -43.59 -49.93 16.47
C GLY A 277 -43.14 -50.71 17.70
N SER A 278 -43.31 -50.12 18.89
CA SER A 278 -43.64 -50.86 20.13
C SER A 278 -44.10 -49.96 21.30
N GLN A 279 -45.33 -50.19 21.76
CA GLN A 279 -45.84 -50.09 23.16
C GLN A 279 -46.06 -48.73 23.86
N ASN A 280 -47.09 -48.76 24.72
CA ASN A 280 -47.76 -47.74 25.57
C ASN A 280 -48.21 -48.53 26.86
N PRO A 281 -48.89 -48.00 27.92
CA PRO A 281 -49.51 -46.67 28.14
C PRO A 281 -49.39 -46.07 29.59
N ASP A 282 -49.91 -44.84 29.84
CA ASP A 282 -51.12 -44.54 30.67
C ASP A 282 -51.23 -43.14 31.39
N ASP A 283 -52.49 -42.64 31.41
CA ASP A 283 -53.24 -41.80 32.40
C ASP A 283 -53.07 -40.25 32.67
N ARG A 284 -54.10 -39.48 32.22
CA ARG A 284 -55.12 -38.62 32.94
C ARG A 284 -54.90 -37.18 33.54
N GLN A 285 -55.87 -36.31 33.17
CA GLN A 285 -56.55 -35.19 33.92
C GLN A 285 -55.72 -33.92 34.33
N GLY A 286 -56.26 -32.69 34.59
CA GLY A 286 -57.60 -32.08 34.36
C GLY A 286 -57.94 -30.82 35.22
N HIS A 287 -58.08 -29.61 34.60
CA HIS A 287 -58.86 -28.39 35.00
C HIS A 287 -58.49 -27.43 36.21
N ARG A 288 -58.24 -26.11 35.89
CA ARG A 288 -58.81 -24.79 36.39
C ARG A 288 -59.02 -24.47 37.91
N PRO A 289 -59.35 -23.20 38.35
CA PRO A 289 -59.10 -21.80 37.89
C PRO A 289 -58.65 -20.84 39.06
N GLY A 290 -58.74 -19.48 38.94
CA GLY A 290 -58.41 -18.50 40.02
C GLY A 290 -59.40 -17.30 40.16
N LEU A 291 -59.14 -16.29 41.03
CA LEU A 291 -59.70 -14.89 41.05
C LEU A 291 -59.25 -13.99 42.27
N THR A 292 -59.08 -12.68 41.99
CA THR A 292 -58.92 -11.35 42.70
C THR A 292 -59.60 -11.06 44.10
N PRO A 293 -59.65 -9.82 44.74
CA PRO A 293 -59.04 -8.45 44.53
C PRO A 293 -58.59 -7.60 45.82
N TYR A 294 -58.15 -6.31 45.64
CA TYR A 294 -58.55 -5.04 46.37
C TYR A 294 -57.55 -4.09 47.16
N ARG A 295 -57.06 -3.01 46.49
CA ARG A 295 -56.90 -1.52 46.81
C ARG A 295 -56.40 -0.87 48.16
N PRO A 296 -55.98 0.45 48.19
CA PRO A 296 -54.83 1.00 48.98
C PRO A 296 -55.12 2.22 49.92
N PRO A 297 -54.08 2.97 50.40
CA PRO A 297 -53.92 4.40 50.02
C PRO A 297 -52.49 5.01 49.87
N ALA A 298 -52.44 6.06 49.03
CA ALA A 298 -51.56 7.25 48.85
C ALA A 298 -50.42 7.61 49.85
N GLY A 299 -49.30 8.26 49.48
CA GLY A 299 -48.80 8.87 48.20
C GLY A 299 -47.30 9.25 48.34
N HIS A 300 -46.57 9.98 47.47
CA HIS A 300 -46.88 10.88 46.33
C HIS A 300 -45.77 10.85 45.22
N GLN A 301 -45.96 11.71 44.20
CA GLN A 301 -45.16 12.07 42.99
C GLN A 301 -43.64 12.34 43.20
N HIS A 302 -42.73 12.25 42.21
CA HIS A 302 -42.74 12.74 40.80
C HIS A 302 -41.79 11.90 39.86
N PRO A 303 -41.67 12.15 38.52
CA PRO A 303 -41.95 11.12 37.51
C PRO A 303 -40.75 10.60 36.67
N ASP A 304 -41.10 9.72 35.72
CA ASP A 304 -40.29 8.76 34.96
C ASP A 304 -39.47 9.32 33.78
N VAL A 305 -38.50 8.53 33.31
CA VAL A 305 -38.09 8.44 31.90
C VAL A 305 -37.88 6.96 31.53
N GLU A 306 -38.58 6.49 30.49
CA GLU A 306 -38.56 5.10 30.03
C GLU A 306 -37.33 4.78 29.15
N THR A 307 -36.98 3.49 29.14
CA THR A 307 -36.02 2.86 28.23
C THR A 307 -36.64 2.57 26.86
N VAL A 308 -35.88 2.79 25.78
CA VAL A 308 -36.15 2.19 24.46
C VAL A 308 -34.87 1.55 23.94
N GLU A 309 -34.93 0.24 23.65
CA GLU A 309 -33.93 -0.46 22.85
C GLU A 309 -34.19 -0.21 21.36
N ASP A 310 -33.15 0.07 20.56
CA ASP A 310 -33.13 -0.33 19.15
C ASP A 310 -31.70 -0.37 18.57
N GLY A 311 -31.53 -1.17 17.52
CA GLY A 311 -30.66 -0.80 16.40
C GLY A 311 -29.19 -1.22 16.46
N ARG A 312 -28.90 -2.38 15.85
CA ARG A 312 -27.53 -2.79 15.46
C ARG A 312 -26.78 -1.66 14.74
N ARG A 313 -25.53 -1.42 15.11
CA ARG A 313 -24.53 -0.70 14.29
C ARG A 313 -23.28 -1.57 14.13
N PRO A 314 -22.60 -1.56 12.98
CA PRO A 314 -21.35 -2.29 12.80
C PRO A 314 -20.25 -1.70 13.69
N PRO A 315 -19.24 -2.49 14.08
CA PRO A 315 -18.07 -1.96 14.80
C PRO A 315 -17.32 -0.97 13.91
N PHE A 316 -16.93 0.18 14.49
CA PHE A 316 -16.03 1.12 13.83
C PHE A 316 -14.62 0.52 13.79
N ASP A 317 -14.06 0.37 12.58
CA ASP A 317 -12.66 0.03 12.39
C ASP A 317 -11.81 1.32 12.42
N ALA A 318 -10.76 1.32 13.23
CA ALA A 318 -9.85 2.45 13.46
C ALA A 318 -8.41 2.08 13.05
N SER A 319 -8.30 1.39 11.91
CA SER A 319 -7.15 0.62 11.45
C SER A 319 -5.88 1.39 11.03
N SER A 320 -5.73 2.66 11.42
CA SER A 320 -4.59 3.52 11.05
C SER A 320 -3.93 4.29 12.22
N LEU A 321 -4.05 3.80 13.46
CA LEU A 321 -3.40 4.44 14.62
C LEU A 321 -1.88 4.18 14.73
N PHE A 322 -1.34 3.23 13.97
CA PHE A 322 0.08 2.91 13.91
C PHE A 322 0.49 2.68 12.45
N GLN A 323 0.97 3.73 11.80
CA GLN A 323 1.58 3.67 10.48
C GLN A 323 3.04 4.12 10.60
N HIS A 324 3.96 3.35 10.04
CA HIS A 324 5.40 3.61 10.15
C HIS A 324 5.77 4.84 9.32
N HIS A 325 5.81 6.00 9.97
CA HIS A 325 6.74 7.13 9.74
C HIS A 325 6.36 8.30 10.67
N PHE A 326 6.38 8.11 11.98
CA PHE A 326 6.22 9.22 12.94
C PHE A 326 7.55 9.92 13.26
N ASN A 327 8.13 10.52 12.22
CA ASN A 327 9.00 11.68 12.37
C ASN A 327 8.32 12.88 11.69
N SER A 328 8.29 14.01 12.40
CA SER A 328 7.82 15.33 11.93
C SER A 328 6.37 15.45 11.41
N PHE A 329 5.39 14.90 12.13
CA PHE A 329 3.98 15.29 11.97
C PHE A 329 3.28 15.56 13.32
N PHE A 330 2.26 16.43 13.25
CA PHE A 330 1.32 16.88 14.29
C PHE A 330 1.63 18.16 15.08
N ASN A 331 0.78 19.18 14.87
CA ASN A 331 0.30 20.06 15.94
C ASN A 331 -1.02 20.79 15.58
N THR A 332 -2.14 20.07 15.40
CA THR A 332 -3.50 20.67 15.34
C THR A 332 -4.57 19.75 15.95
N PRO A 333 -5.38 20.22 16.92
CA PRO A 333 -6.56 19.48 17.37
C PRO A 333 -7.77 19.76 16.46
N LEU A 334 -8.52 18.70 16.10
CA LEU A 334 -9.83 18.84 15.48
C LEU A 334 -10.90 19.16 16.53
N GLU A 335 -11.36 20.41 16.57
CA GLU A 335 -12.71 20.74 17.01
C GLU A 335 -13.48 21.44 15.89
N THR A 336 -14.48 20.77 15.33
CA THR A 336 -15.84 21.32 15.08
C THR A 336 -16.74 20.25 14.45
N GLY A 337 -17.94 20.07 15.01
CA GLY A 337 -18.93 19.14 14.49
C GLY A 337 -19.57 19.64 13.19
N PHE A 338 -19.80 18.71 12.25
CA PHE A 338 -20.61 18.95 11.06
C PHE A 338 -22.10 18.95 11.46
N PHE A 339 -22.85 20.00 11.07
CA PHE A 339 -24.26 20.31 11.40
C PHE A 339 -24.57 20.85 12.82
N GLY A 340 -24.93 22.14 12.89
CA GLY A 340 -25.52 22.80 14.05
C GLY A 340 -25.95 24.24 13.76
N SER A 341 -27.26 24.47 13.65
CA SER A 341 -28.04 25.74 13.61
C SER A 341 -27.34 27.10 13.42
N ALA A 342 -27.88 27.90 12.49
CA ALA A 342 -27.52 29.31 12.29
C ALA A 342 -27.72 30.21 13.53
N GLY A 343 -26.84 31.20 13.69
CA GLY A 343 -26.97 32.30 14.65
C GLY A 343 -26.02 33.45 14.34
N LEU A 344 -26.54 34.54 13.77
CA LEU A 344 -25.83 35.83 13.64
C LEU A 344 -25.76 36.50 15.02
N PRO A 345 -24.58 37.00 15.43
CA PRO A 345 -24.28 38.44 15.34
C PRO A 345 -22.81 38.70 14.97
N GLY A 346 -22.31 39.91 14.73
CA GLY A 346 -22.85 41.27 14.76
C GLY A 346 -21.68 42.26 14.56
N PHE A 347 -21.93 43.46 14.06
CA PHE A 347 -20.88 44.41 13.66
C PHE A 347 -19.89 44.76 14.78
N GLY A 348 -18.59 44.71 14.46
CA GLY A 348 -17.52 45.20 15.34
C GLY A 348 -17.25 46.69 15.16
N PHE A 349 -17.26 47.45 16.26
CA PHE A 349 -16.68 48.78 16.37
C PHE A 349 -16.16 48.96 17.81
N PHE A 350 -14.85 48.76 18.04
CA PHE A 350 -13.99 49.54 18.94
C PHE A 350 -12.55 48.98 18.99
N ASP A 351 -11.61 49.91 18.81
CA ASP A 351 -10.15 49.96 19.07
C ASP A 351 -9.25 48.75 19.39
N THR A 352 -8.14 48.73 18.62
CA THR A 352 -6.69 48.56 18.95
C THR A 352 -6.18 47.63 20.08
N HIS A 353 -4.97 47.09 19.82
CA HIS A 353 -4.00 46.41 20.71
C HIS A 353 -4.11 44.90 20.99
N ALA A 354 -5.20 44.20 20.66
CA ALA A 354 -5.38 42.80 21.10
C ALA A 354 -4.62 41.68 20.34
N ASN A 355 -3.97 41.97 19.18
CA ASN A 355 -3.48 40.95 18.24
C ASN A 355 -1.94 40.91 18.05
N ARG A 356 -1.15 41.15 19.11
CA ARG A 356 0.27 40.78 19.11
C ARG A 356 0.43 39.32 19.55
N PRO A 357 1.19 38.47 18.83
CA PRO A 357 1.41 37.10 19.22
C PRO A 357 2.16 37.02 20.56
N TRP A 358 1.85 36.03 21.39
CA TRP A 358 2.28 35.99 22.79
C TRP A 358 3.81 35.96 22.93
N TRP A 359 4.53 35.31 22.01
CA TRP A 359 6.01 35.24 21.95
C TRP A 359 6.71 36.53 21.51
N LYS A 360 5.95 37.60 21.24
CA LYS A 360 6.44 38.98 21.09
C LYS A 360 6.01 39.89 22.27
N GLY A 361 5.43 39.29 23.31
CA GLY A 361 5.04 39.96 24.55
C GLY A 361 6.16 40.05 25.58
N GLU A 362 5.83 40.61 26.74
CA GLU A 362 6.72 40.69 27.89
C GLU A 362 6.94 39.32 28.54
N ASN A 363 8.08 39.17 29.25
CA ASN A 363 8.50 37.94 29.93
C ASN A 363 8.66 36.71 29.02
N VAL A 364 8.97 36.93 27.74
CA VAL A 364 9.38 35.90 26.78
C VAL A 364 10.90 35.88 26.70
N CYS A 365 11.50 34.73 27.02
CA CYS A 365 12.92 34.48 26.89
C CYS A 365 13.22 33.94 25.48
N ILE A 366 14.40 34.30 24.97
CA ILE A 366 14.86 33.92 23.64
C ILE A 366 16.15 33.14 23.78
N GLU A 367 16.07 31.85 23.55
CA GLU A 367 17.22 30.96 23.41
C GLU A 367 17.66 30.91 21.96
N ARG A 368 18.98 30.84 21.75
CA ARG A 368 19.57 30.65 20.45
C ARG A 368 20.63 29.55 20.53
N GLU A 369 20.35 28.45 19.86
CA GLU A 369 21.32 27.37 19.64
C GLU A 369 21.97 27.61 18.27
N GLU A 370 23.29 27.64 18.21
CA GLU A 370 24.05 27.75 16.97
C GLU A 370 24.94 26.51 16.83
N LYS A 371 24.64 25.66 15.83
CA LYS A 371 25.43 24.48 15.51
C LYS A 371 26.14 24.71 14.17
N GLU A 372 27.47 24.78 14.19
CA GLU A 372 28.29 24.77 12.98
C GLU A 372 28.75 23.33 12.73
N GLU A 373 28.37 22.79 11.58
CA GLU A 373 28.82 21.49 11.08
C GLU A 373 29.81 21.75 9.93
N ASP A 374 31.02 21.19 10.05
CA ASP A 374 31.89 21.00 8.89
C ASP A 374 31.18 20.07 7.91
N ILE A 375 31.19 20.41 6.61
CA ILE A 375 30.72 19.47 5.58
C ILE A 375 31.72 18.32 5.53
N ALA A 376 31.40 17.22 6.21
CA ALA A 376 32.21 16.03 6.23
C ALA A 376 32.26 15.44 4.82
N SER A 377 33.42 14.97 4.38
CA SER A 377 33.58 14.30 3.08
C SER A 377 32.87 12.95 2.99
N SER A 378 32.16 12.54 4.05
CA SER A 378 31.24 11.39 4.09
C SER A 378 29.81 11.73 3.65
N ASP A 379 29.43 13.01 3.62
CA ASP A 379 28.11 13.44 3.13
C ASP A 379 28.13 13.63 1.60
N ASN A 380 29.29 13.42 0.97
CA ASN A 380 29.49 13.20 -0.46
C ASN A 380 29.74 11.70 -0.73
N GLU A 381 28.79 10.83 -0.41
CA GLU A 381 28.64 9.60 -1.21
C GLU A 381 27.97 9.97 -2.55
N GLU A 382 28.72 10.70 -3.38
CA GLU A 382 28.66 10.43 -4.81
C GLU A 382 29.11 8.98 -4.99
N VAL A 383 28.30 8.19 -5.71
CA VAL A 383 28.61 6.79 -6.03
C VAL A 383 29.88 6.74 -6.89
N SER A 384 31.04 6.57 -6.24
CA SER A 384 32.32 6.45 -6.92
C SER A 384 32.47 5.05 -7.52
N VAL A 385 31.94 4.84 -8.73
CA VAL A 385 32.17 3.61 -9.52
C VAL A 385 33.61 3.61 -10.08
N ASN A 386 34.60 3.46 -9.19
CA ASN A 386 35.97 3.14 -9.57
C ASN A 386 36.13 1.62 -9.74
N GLY A 387 35.59 1.10 -10.83
CA GLY A 387 35.91 -0.23 -11.33
C GLY A 387 37.29 -0.23 -12.01
N ASP A 388 38.35 -0.38 -11.24
CA ASP A 388 39.73 -0.42 -11.75
C ASP A 388 39.98 -1.71 -12.57
N SER A 389 39.78 -1.65 -13.88
CA SER A 389 40.35 -2.61 -14.83
C SER A 389 40.72 -1.93 -16.15
N ALA A 390 41.95 -2.15 -16.61
CA ALA A 390 42.62 -1.23 -17.53
C ALA A 390 42.31 -1.49 -19.02
N GLY A 391 42.04 -0.43 -19.81
CA GLY A 391 41.92 -0.60 -21.28
C GLY A 391 41.50 0.58 -22.17
N ARG A 392 42.29 1.66 -22.25
CA ARG A 392 42.32 2.65 -23.37
C ARG A 392 40.99 3.31 -23.86
N GLY A 393 40.84 4.60 -23.55
CA GLY A 393 40.96 5.65 -24.60
C GLY A 393 39.76 6.58 -24.88
N SER A 394 40.00 7.89 -24.72
CA SER A 394 39.20 9.03 -25.22
C SER A 394 37.85 9.29 -24.51
N SER A 395 37.38 10.52 -24.26
CA SER A 395 38.00 11.86 -24.37
C SER A 395 37.28 12.85 -23.44
N SER A 396 37.99 13.88 -22.98
CA SER A 396 37.47 14.90 -22.06
C SER A 396 36.32 15.74 -22.62
N PHE A 397 35.28 15.96 -21.80
CA PHE A 397 34.49 17.19 -21.78
C PHE A 397 34.38 17.70 -20.34
N GLY A 398 35.18 18.70 -19.99
CA GLY A 398 35.09 19.38 -18.69
C GLY A 398 34.29 20.67 -18.79
N PHE A 399 33.36 20.88 -17.86
CA PHE A 399 32.82 22.21 -17.54
C PHE A 399 33.44 22.71 -16.23
N HIS A 400 34.14 23.85 -16.30
CA HIS A 400 34.63 24.59 -15.13
C HIS A 400 33.71 25.78 -14.88
N GLY A 401 33.19 25.94 -13.65
CA GLY A 401 32.45 27.14 -13.28
C GLY A 401 31.53 27.00 -12.07
N PHE A 402 32.07 26.67 -10.89
CA PHE A 402 31.30 26.75 -9.65
C PHE A 402 31.71 27.97 -8.81
N SER A 403 30.77 28.90 -8.64
CA SER A 403 30.78 29.90 -7.58
C SER A 403 30.20 29.30 -6.30
N THR A 404 30.71 29.74 -5.14
CA THR A 404 30.25 29.26 -3.82
C THR A 404 28.82 29.71 -3.52
N PHE A 405 27.88 28.77 -3.44
CA PHE A 405 26.49 29.04 -3.06
C PHE A 405 26.33 29.21 -1.54
N ASN A 406 25.54 30.21 -1.11
CA ASN A 406 25.12 30.38 0.29
C ASN A 406 23.59 30.23 0.41
N LEU A 407 23.12 29.07 0.86
CA LEU A 407 21.70 28.81 1.14
C LEU A 407 21.31 29.37 2.52
N ASN A 408 20.11 29.93 2.68
CA ASN A 408 19.55 30.30 3.99
C ASN A 408 18.06 29.91 4.09
N VAL A 409 17.78 28.79 4.75
CA VAL A 409 16.42 28.24 4.95
C VAL A 409 15.95 28.60 6.36
N GLN A 410 14.73 29.11 6.54
CA GLN A 410 14.17 29.41 7.86
C GLN A 410 12.76 28.82 8.02
N SER A 411 12.57 27.94 9.01
CA SER A 411 11.28 27.31 9.34
C SER A 411 10.90 27.59 10.79
N CYS A 412 9.68 28.09 11.02
CA CYS A 412 9.17 28.39 12.36
C CYS A 412 7.90 27.59 12.69
N ALA A 413 7.79 27.06 13.91
CA ALA A 413 6.63 26.35 14.43
C ALA A 413 6.19 26.90 15.80
N GLU A 414 4.88 27.07 15.99
CA GLU A 414 4.29 27.39 17.29
C GLU A 414 3.84 26.12 18.02
N LYS A 415 4.27 25.97 19.27
CA LYS A 415 3.78 25.03 20.28
C LYS A 415 3.09 25.80 21.40
N GLN A 416 2.30 25.11 22.21
CA GLN A 416 1.50 25.67 23.31
C GLN A 416 2.28 26.65 24.24
N HIS A 417 3.56 26.38 24.50
CA HIS A 417 4.41 27.22 25.36
C HIS A 417 5.71 27.72 24.69
N LYS A 418 5.94 27.43 23.40
CA LYS A 418 7.18 27.76 22.68
C LYS A 418 6.91 28.16 21.23
N TYR A 419 7.65 29.11 20.71
CA TYR A 419 7.73 29.44 19.29
C TYR A 419 9.17 29.18 18.84
N VAL A 420 9.41 28.07 18.14
CA VAL A 420 10.75 27.64 17.70
C VAL A 420 10.92 28.06 16.26
N CYS A 421 12.07 28.62 15.91
CA CYS A 421 12.40 28.90 14.51
C CYS A 421 13.84 28.55 14.15
N THR A 422 14.01 27.60 13.25
CA THR A 422 15.32 27.07 12.82
C THR A 422 15.73 27.71 11.51
N SER A 423 16.90 28.36 11.48
CA SER A 423 17.50 29.00 10.31
C SER A 423 18.82 28.32 9.94
N ILE A 424 18.86 27.61 8.82
CA ILE A 424 20.06 26.93 8.31
C ILE A 424 20.74 27.86 7.29
N LYS A 425 21.89 28.42 7.67
CA LYS A 425 22.71 29.31 6.84
C LYS A 425 23.98 28.59 6.40
N ASN A 426 24.27 28.55 5.11
CA ASN A 426 25.60 28.23 4.62
C ASN A 426 26.48 29.48 4.70
N VAL A 427 27.61 29.38 5.39
CA VAL A 427 28.60 30.44 5.53
C VAL A 427 29.98 29.84 5.28
N ASN A 428 30.64 30.27 4.20
CA ASN A 428 31.98 29.81 3.80
C ASN A 428 32.10 28.28 3.59
N GLY A 429 31.04 27.61 3.13
CA GLY A 429 31.06 26.15 2.93
C GLY A 429 30.92 25.35 4.23
N ARG A 430 30.38 25.97 5.29
CA ARG A 430 29.96 25.30 6.53
C ARG A 430 28.48 25.51 6.76
N LYS A 431 27.80 24.45 7.19
CA LYS A 431 26.36 24.50 7.50
C LYS A 431 26.19 25.00 8.94
N ARG A 432 25.70 26.23 9.09
CA ARG A 432 25.40 26.85 10.38
C ARG A 432 23.90 26.83 10.62
N THR A 433 23.45 25.96 11.53
CA THR A 433 22.05 25.90 11.96
C THR A 433 21.86 26.78 13.19
N GLU A 434 21.12 27.88 13.05
CA GLU A 434 20.72 28.82 14.09
C GLU A 434 19.26 28.56 14.49
N LYS A 435 19.01 27.89 15.61
CA LYS A 435 17.68 27.61 16.15
C LYS A 435 17.32 28.62 17.24
N LEU A 436 16.33 29.46 16.94
CA LEU A 436 15.81 30.54 17.78
C LEU A 436 14.52 30.08 18.48
N THR A 437 14.59 29.73 19.76
CA THR A 437 13.44 29.35 20.57
C THR A 437 12.96 30.55 21.38
N ARG A 438 11.68 30.92 21.25
CA ARG A 438 11.02 31.92 22.10
C ARG A 438 10.02 31.23 23.01
N GLN A 439 10.19 31.33 24.32
CA GLN A 439 9.32 30.67 25.30
C GLN A 439 9.08 31.61 26.49
N CYS A 440 8.07 31.35 27.32
CA CYS A 440 7.97 32.10 28.56
C CYS A 440 9.25 31.93 29.40
N CYS A 441 9.77 33.02 29.95
CA CYS A 441 10.95 32.96 30.82
C CYS A 441 10.69 32.04 32.02
N HIS A 442 11.75 31.46 32.57
CA HIS A 442 11.66 30.69 33.81
C HIS A 442 10.98 31.53 34.92
N GLY A 443 10.00 30.96 35.61
CA GLY A 443 9.12 31.70 36.54
C GLY A 443 7.93 32.41 35.89
N TYR A 444 7.70 32.23 34.59
CA TYR A 444 6.56 32.77 33.86
C TYR A 444 5.90 31.69 33.00
N GLY A 445 4.59 31.80 32.79
CA GLY A 445 3.81 30.85 32.04
C GLY A 445 2.58 31.50 31.43
N ARG A 446 1.96 30.82 30.47
CA ARG A 446 0.70 31.26 29.88
C ARG A 446 -0.45 30.84 30.81
N PRO A 447 -1.45 31.70 31.07
CA PRO A 447 -2.60 31.32 31.90
C PRO A 447 -3.36 30.15 31.26
N ARG A 448 -3.71 29.15 32.08
CA ARG A 448 -4.21 27.82 31.63
C ARG A 448 -5.46 27.88 30.73
N ASN A 449 -6.30 28.89 30.93
CA ASN A 449 -7.51 29.15 30.12
C ASN A 449 -7.43 30.51 29.40
N GLY A 450 -6.22 30.97 29.08
CA GLY A 450 -5.99 32.24 28.39
C GLY A 450 -6.33 32.18 26.89
N PRO A 451 -6.65 33.31 26.26
CA PRO A 451 -6.73 33.37 24.80
C PRO A 451 -5.38 33.00 24.13
N PRO A 452 -5.37 32.62 22.84
CA PRO A 452 -4.14 32.31 22.09
C PRO A 452 -3.06 33.40 22.12
N ASN A 453 -3.44 34.65 22.41
CA ASN A 453 -2.53 35.81 22.47
C ASN A 453 -2.04 36.12 23.90
N ALA A 454 -2.44 35.33 24.91
CA ALA A 454 -2.16 35.62 26.31
C ALA A 454 -0.64 35.64 26.62
N HIS A 455 -0.16 36.78 27.10
CA HIS A 455 1.23 36.99 27.49
C HIS A 455 1.67 36.11 28.67
N CYS A 456 2.98 35.94 28.81
CA CYS A 456 3.61 35.21 29.89
C CYS A 456 3.43 35.96 31.23
N GLN A 457 2.63 35.40 32.12
CA GLN A 457 2.36 35.89 33.47
C GLN A 457 3.27 35.19 34.47
N LYS A 458 3.63 35.87 35.57
CA LYS A 458 4.47 35.27 36.60
C LYS A 458 3.75 34.07 37.23
N LEU A 459 4.44 32.93 37.30
CA LEU A 459 3.99 31.75 38.05
C LEU A 459 4.49 31.87 39.49
N ASP A 460 3.63 31.53 40.44
CA ASP A 460 4.06 31.24 41.81
C ASP A 460 4.75 29.87 41.82
N LEU A 461 6.05 29.88 41.52
CA LEU A 461 6.90 28.70 41.60
C LEU A 461 7.19 28.36 43.06
N TYR A 462 7.18 27.06 43.33
CA TYR A 462 7.57 26.49 44.61
C TYR A 462 8.90 25.76 44.46
N SER A 463 9.54 25.41 45.59
CA SER A 463 10.76 24.61 45.53
C SER A 463 10.50 23.27 44.82
N MET A 464 11.54 22.67 44.24
CA MET A 464 11.49 21.28 43.75
C MET A 464 10.85 20.35 44.78
N GLU A 465 11.26 20.43 46.05
CA GLU A 465 10.69 19.62 47.14
C GLU A 465 9.19 19.87 47.34
N GLU A 466 8.78 21.13 47.52
CA GLU A 466 7.39 21.51 47.80
C GLU A 466 6.48 21.18 46.59
N THR A 467 7.02 21.26 45.37
CA THR A 467 6.31 20.85 44.14
C THR A 467 6.04 19.36 44.12
N VAL A 468 7.05 18.52 44.41
CA VAL A 468 6.91 17.06 44.48
C VAL A 468 5.96 16.65 45.62
N GLU A 469 6.07 17.28 46.79
CA GLU A 469 5.13 17.03 47.91
C GLU A 469 3.69 17.40 47.55
N ARG A 470 3.45 18.54 46.88
CA ARG A 470 2.11 18.93 46.40
C ARG A 470 1.54 18.00 45.34
N LEU A 471 2.39 17.32 44.56
CA LEU A 471 1.95 16.34 43.57
C LEU A 471 1.53 15.00 44.17
N GLY A 472 1.84 14.78 45.45
CA GLY A 472 1.48 13.58 46.23
C GLY A 472 2.58 12.53 46.26
N ALA A 473 3.86 12.95 46.28
CA ALA A 473 5.04 12.08 46.23
C ALA A 473 6.01 12.39 47.40
N LYS A 474 5.50 12.44 48.63
CA LYS A 474 6.28 12.74 49.84
C LYS A 474 7.29 11.66 50.18
N GLU A 475 6.97 10.39 49.93
CA GLU A 475 7.89 9.28 50.16
C GLU A 475 9.08 9.30 49.20
N PHE A 476 8.89 9.85 47.99
CA PHE A 476 9.97 10.08 47.03
C PHE A 476 10.98 11.12 47.58
N VAL A 477 10.50 12.26 48.10
CA VAL A 477 11.35 13.30 48.73
C VAL A 477 12.05 12.77 49.98
N SER A 478 11.30 12.09 50.86
CA SER A 478 11.80 11.36 52.02
C SER A 478 12.97 10.41 51.68
N THR A 479 12.87 9.72 50.54
CA THR A 479 13.88 8.76 50.06
C THR A 479 15.08 9.43 49.40
N LEU A 480 14.87 10.51 48.64
CA LEU A 480 15.92 11.35 48.06
C LEU A 480 16.84 11.92 49.15
N LYS A 481 16.24 12.46 50.23
CA LYS A 481 16.96 13.00 51.40
C LYS A 481 17.80 11.92 52.09
N LYS A 482 17.18 10.77 52.42
CA LYS A 482 17.87 9.61 53.02
C LYS A 482 18.99 9.04 52.14
N SER A 483 18.92 9.21 50.82
CA SER A 483 19.91 8.72 49.86
C SER A 483 21.11 9.66 49.65
N GLY A 484 21.13 10.81 50.33
CA GLY A 484 22.18 11.81 50.17
C GLY A 484 22.22 12.44 48.78
N LEU A 485 21.05 12.62 48.16
CA LEU A 485 20.88 13.21 46.83
C LEU A 485 20.22 14.61 46.89
N GLU A 486 20.21 15.25 48.06
CA GLU A 486 19.61 16.58 48.27
C GLU A 486 20.20 17.62 47.31
N GLY A 487 21.53 17.63 47.14
CA GLY A 487 22.22 18.52 46.19
C GLY A 487 21.97 18.21 44.71
N THR A 488 21.25 17.14 44.35
CA THR A 488 20.76 16.93 42.98
C THR A 488 19.64 17.91 42.65
N LEU A 489 18.84 18.33 43.65
CA LEU A 489 17.77 19.33 43.49
C LEU A 489 18.30 20.77 43.40
N ASP A 490 19.60 20.98 43.59
CA ASP A 490 20.21 22.31 43.43
C ASP A 490 20.46 22.68 41.95
N ASN A 491 20.46 21.71 41.04
CA ASN A 491 20.68 21.89 39.60
C ASN A 491 19.35 21.85 38.82
N ASP A 492 19.37 22.34 37.57
CA ASP A 492 18.24 22.23 36.66
C ASP A 492 18.01 20.76 36.26
N VAL A 493 16.95 20.14 36.80
CA VAL A 493 16.64 18.71 36.58
C VAL A 493 15.19 18.46 36.16
N THR A 494 14.98 17.33 35.49
CA THR A 494 13.66 16.75 35.24
C THR A 494 13.47 15.52 36.11
N LEU A 495 12.45 15.54 36.96
CA LEU A 495 12.10 14.41 37.82
C LEU A 495 10.83 13.71 37.34
N PHE A 496 10.92 12.40 37.21
CA PHE A 496 9.76 11.52 37.04
C PHE A 496 9.36 10.99 38.42
N VAL A 497 8.36 11.56 39.07
CA VAL A 497 8.02 11.22 40.46
C VAL A 497 6.82 10.28 40.56
N VAL A 498 6.90 9.35 41.49
CA VAL A 498 5.89 8.31 41.73
C VAL A 498 4.97 8.78 42.87
N PRO A 499 3.63 8.71 42.75
CA PRO A 499 2.74 9.06 43.84
C PRO A 499 2.88 8.07 45.01
N ASP A 500 2.64 8.55 46.24
CA ASP A 500 2.86 7.80 47.49
C ASP A 500 2.12 6.44 47.52
N SER A 501 0.96 6.33 46.86
CA SER A 501 0.22 5.07 46.70
C SER A 501 0.96 4.04 45.85
N ALA A 502 1.52 4.44 44.70
CA ALA A 502 2.29 3.56 43.83
C ALA A 502 3.66 3.23 44.43
N TYR A 503 4.25 4.18 45.16
CA TYR A 503 5.48 3.97 45.93
C TYR A 503 5.30 2.93 47.04
N THR A 504 4.17 2.99 47.76
CA THR A 504 3.84 2.02 48.81
C THR A 504 3.59 0.62 48.23
N ASN A 505 2.80 0.52 47.16
CA ASN A 505 2.56 -0.75 46.45
C ASN A 505 3.88 -1.39 45.98
N PHE A 506 4.82 -0.59 45.47
CA PHE A 506 6.14 -1.06 45.07
C PHE A 506 6.98 -1.56 46.26
N ALA A 507 6.96 -0.83 47.38
CA ALA A 507 7.66 -1.23 48.60
C ALA A 507 7.07 -2.54 49.19
N GLU A 508 5.75 -2.73 49.13
CA GLU A 508 5.09 -3.98 49.52
C GLU A 508 5.51 -5.14 48.61
N GLN A 509 5.53 -4.97 47.28
CA GLN A 509 6.02 -6.00 46.34
C GLN A 509 7.48 -6.37 46.61
N MET A 510 8.35 -5.38 46.87
CA MET A 510 9.76 -5.60 47.24
C MET A 510 9.89 -6.34 48.57
N TRP A 511 8.98 -6.11 49.52
CA TRP A 511 8.97 -6.76 50.83
C TRP A 511 8.43 -8.20 50.77
N GLU A 512 7.35 -8.44 50.02
CA GLU A 512 6.81 -9.79 49.74
C GLU A 512 7.83 -10.67 49.03
N ASN A 513 8.50 -10.15 47.98
CA ASN A 513 9.56 -10.86 47.26
C ASN A 513 10.75 -11.22 48.18
N ASN A 514 10.97 -10.49 49.27
CA ASN A 514 12.02 -10.78 50.27
C ASN A 514 11.55 -11.67 51.43
N LEU A 515 10.26 -11.70 51.77
CA LEU A 515 9.71 -12.50 52.87
C LEU A 515 9.14 -13.87 52.45
N VAL A 516 8.61 -14.02 51.24
CA VAL A 516 7.94 -15.27 50.81
C VAL A 516 8.98 -16.32 50.40
N ALA A 517 9.64 -16.91 51.38
CA ALA A 517 10.68 -17.93 51.22
C ALA A 517 10.14 -19.36 50.96
N PHE A 518 8.95 -19.50 50.37
CA PHE A 518 8.25 -20.79 50.22
C PHE A 518 7.93 -21.24 48.79
N ASP A 519 8.15 -20.40 47.76
CA ASP A 519 8.03 -20.82 46.36
C ASP A 519 9.30 -20.46 45.56
N PRO A 520 10.16 -21.44 45.23
CA PRO A 520 11.33 -21.23 44.36
C PRO A 520 10.98 -20.76 42.94
N MET A 521 9.80 -21.14 42.43
CA MET A 521 9.37 -20.91 41.05
C MET A 521 8.89 -19.46 40.86
N ALA A 522 8.18 -18.91 41.85
CA ALA A 522 7.84 -17.48 41.89
C ALA A 522 9.09 -16.57 41.99
N ARG A 523 10.19 -17.08 42.56
CA ARG A 523 11.43 -16.32 42.71
C ARG A 523 12.18 -16.17 41.39
N ALA A 524 12.28 -17.23 40.59
CA ALA A 524 12.95 -17.18 39.28
C ALA A 524 12.28 -16.18 38.31
N LYS A 525 10.95 -16.21 38.22
CA LYS A 525 10.17 -15.36 37.31
C LYS A 525 10.28 -13.83 37.52
N ARG A 526 10.83 -13.36 38.64
CA ARG A 526 10.90 -11.91 38.98
C ARG A 526 12.27 -11.44 39.50
N ALA A 527 13.30 -12.30 39.51
CA ALA A 527 14.55 -12.00 40.21
C ALA A 527 15.52 -11.04 39.48
N ILE A 528 15.27 -10.71 38.21
CA ILE A 528 16.30 -10.11 37.33
C ILE A 528 16.68 -8.69 37.76
N ASP A 529 15.71 -7.80 38.06
CA ASP A 529 16.01 -6.37 38.28
C ASP A 529 15.90 -5.91 39.75
N PHE A 530 15.04 -6.54 40.57
CA PHE A 530 14.67 -5.99 41.89
C PHE A 530 15.68 -6.24 43.02
N ALA A 531 16.47 -7.31 42.95
CA ALA A 531 17.33 -7.72 44.05
C ALA A 531 18.59 -6.85 44.25
N SER A 532 18.91 -5.96 43.30
CA SER A 532 20.15 -5.15 43.31
C SER A 532 19.92 -3.64 43.42
N MET A 533 18.68 -3.15 43.24
CA MET A 533 18.40 -1.72 43.19
C MET A 533 18.33 -1.11 44.59
N THR A 534 19.25 -0.19 44.90
CA THR A 534 19.18 0.60 46.14
C THR A 534 18.16 1.75 46.01
N ALA A 535 17.74 2.29 47.15
CA ALA A 535 16.95 3.54 47.18
C ALA A 535 17.64 4.69 46.42
N ARG A 536 18.98 4.74 46.42
CA ARG A 536 19.76 5.71 45.66
C ARG A 536 19.63 5.47 44.16
N ASP A 537 19.80 4.22 43.70
CA ASP A 537 19.68 3.87 42.28
C ASP A 537 18.28 4.16 41.74
N MET A 538 17.24 3.90 42.55
CA MET A 538 15.86 4.24 42.21
C MET A 538 15.72 5.74 41.93
N ILE A 539 16.16 6.62 42.84
CA ILE A 539 16.05 8.08 42.65
C ILE A 539 16.85 8.54 41.41
N LEU A 540 18.06 8.00 41.19
CA LEU A 540 18.87 8.32 40.01
C LEU A 540 18.20 7.88 38.71
N ALA A 541 17.53 6.72 38.67
CA ALA A 541 16.77 6.23 37.51
C ALA A 541 15.51 7.05 37.19
N HIS A 542 15.05 7.89 38.13
CA HIS A 542 13.92 8.81 37.96
C HIS A 542 14.38 10.26 37.71
N THR A 543 15.69 10.50 37.65
CA THR A 543 16.30 11.84 37.52
C THR A 543 17.05 11.97 36.20
N VAL A 544 16.78 13.07 35.49
CA VAL A 544 17.41 13.44 34.21
C VAL A 544 17.93 14.86 34.32
N ASN A 545 19.20 15.10 33.96
CA ASN A 545 19.79 16.45 33.97
C ASN A 545 19.24 17.32 32.83
N GLY A 546 18.86 18.56 33.16
CA GLY A 546 18.22 19.51 32.25
C GLY A 546 16.68 19.48 32.33
N THR A 547 16.04 20.52 31.78
CA THR A 547 14.58 20.71 31.81
C THR A 547 13.90 20.22 30.53
N TYR A 548 13.20 19.08 30.59
CA TYR A 548 12.48 18.50 29.45
C TYR A 548 10.96 18.66 29.62
N PHE A 549 10.38 19.47 28.74
CA PHE A 549 8.94 19.50 28.51
C PHE A 549 8.55 18.30 27.63
N ILE A 550 7.47 17.61 27.97
CA ILE A 550 7.10 16.34 27.29
C ILE A 550 6.79 16.53 25.80
N GLU A 551 6.33 17.72 25.39
CA GLU A 551 6.01 18.07 24.00
C GLU A 551 7.26 18.41 23.16
N ASP A 552 8.44 18.51 23.77
CA ASP A 552 9.72 18.66 23.07
C ASP A 552 10.46 17.34 22.87
N ILE A 553 9.96 16.25 23.44
CA ILE A 553 10.53 14.92 23.34
C ILE A 553 9.92 14.22 22.11
N SER A 554 10.76 13.61 21.26
CA SER A 554 10.27 12.79 20.15
C SER A 554 9.84 11.40 20.62
N ASN A 555 9.01 10.71 19.82
CA ASN A 555 8.71 9.31 20.09
C ASN A 555 10.00 8.46 20.09
N GLU A 556 10.04 7.42 20.92
CA GLU A 556 11.19 6.53 21.17
C GLU A 556 12.45 7.19 21.77
N GLN A 557 12.44 8.50 22.05
CA GLN A 557 13.63 9.20 22.54
C GLN A 557 14.11 8.65 23.89
N LEU A 558 15.42 8.39 23.97
CA LEU A 558 16.11 8.01 25.20
C LEU A 558 16.60 9.25 25.95
N LEU A 559 16.06 9.46 27.16
CA LEU A 559 16.59 10.42 28.13
C LEU A 559 17.66 9.74 28.98
N LYS A 560 18.84 10.35 29.06
CA LYS A 560 19.97 9.84 29.85
C LYS A 560 19.75 10.16 31.33
N THR A 561 19.66 9.13 32.17
CA THR A 561 19.53 9.31 33.62
C THR A 561 20.90 9.50 34.27
N ASP A 562 20.91 9.96 35.53
CA ASP A 562 22.14 9.98 36.33
C ASP A 562 22.62 8.58 36.75
N LEU A 563 21.84 7.52 36.49
CA LEU A 563 22.21 6.15 36.76
C LEU A 563 22.98 5.56 35.55
N PRO A 564 24.27 5.17 35.69
CA PRO A 564 25.04 4.64 34.57
C PRO A 564 24.39 3.38 33.96
N GLY A 565 24.31 3.37 32.62
CA GLY A 565 23.72 2.26 31.86
C GLY A 565 22.19 2.17 31.93
N ALA A 566 21.50 3.20 32.44
CA ALA A 566 20.04 3.26 32.45
C ALA A 566 19.53 4.55 31.79
N ASN A 567 18.58 4.38 30.87
CA ASN A 567 17.89 5.48 30.19
C ASN A 567 16.38 5.38 30.45
N ILE A 568 15.68 6.51 30.30
CA ILE A 568 14.21 6.54 30.23
C ILE A 568 13.84 6.68 28.75
N ARG A 569 13.21 5.65 28.17
CA ARG A 569 12.57 5.71 26.87
C ARG A 569 11.20 6.36 27.00
N ILE A 570 10.95 7.40 26.19
CA ILE A 570 9.65 8.06 26.12
C ILE A 570 8.90 7.56 24.88
N ASN A 571 7.66 7.08 25.07
CA ASN A 571 6.78 6.67 23.98
C ASN A 571 5.50 7.51 23.98
N ILE A 572 4.97 7.76 22.79
CA ILE A 572 3.89 8.70 22.51
C ILE A 572 2.81 7.98 21.69
N TYR A 573 1.65 7.76 22.29
CA TYR A 573 0.53 7.04 21.69
C TYR A 573 -0.66 7.98 21.44
N PRO A 574 -1.33 7.93 20.28
CA PRO A 574 -2.56 8.70 20.07
C PRO A 574 -3.65 8.32 21.08
N ARG A 575 -4.48 9.31 21.45
CA ARG A 575 -5.76 9.09 22.15
C ARG A 575 -6.86 8.81 21.13
N GLY A 576 -7.71 7.82 21.42
CA GLY A 576 -8.87 7.52 20.57
C GLY A 576 -9.94 8.62 20.62
N PRO A 577 -10.73 8.83 19.56
CA PRO A 577 -11.64 9.98 19.43
C PRO A 577 -12.77 10.03 20.48
N MET A 578 -13.13 8.89 21.08
CA MET A 578 -14.16 8.80 22.13
C MET A 578 -13.71 9.28 23.51
N ALA A 579 -12.41 9.49 23.75
CA ALA A 579 -11.92 9.91 25.07
C ALA A 579 -12.44 11.31 25.43
N ALA A 580 -12.43 12.27 24.50
CA ALA A 580 -12.70 13.69 24.73
C ALA A 580 -14.09 14.05 25.34
N ILE A 581 -14.99 13.09 25.51
CA ILE A 581 -16.41 13.32 25.83
C ILE A 581 -16.74 13.17 27.34
N ARG A 582 -15.88 12.56 28.17
CA ARG A 582 -16.30 12.06 29.52
C ARG A 582 -15.63 12.63 30.78
N ASP A 583 -14.64 13.51 30.66
CA ASP A 583 -13.96 14.15 31.82
C ASP A 583 -13.60 15.60 31.50
N GLN A 584 -13.88 16.53 32.41
CA GLN A 584 -13.58 17.95 32.22
C GLN A 584 -12.08 18.27 32.32
N SER A 585 -11.24 17.27 32.63
CA SER A 585 -9.77 17.36 32.54
C SER A 585 -9.19 17.09 31.14
N TYR A 586 -10.00 16.63 30.16
CA TYR A 586 -9.50 16.09 28.88
C TYR A 586 -8.71 17.03 27.95
N GLY A 587 -8.76 18.36 28.16
CA GLY A 587 -8.33 19.33 27.16
C GLY A 587 -6.81 19.60 27.02
N GLU A 588 -5.95 18.99 27.84
CA GLU A 588 -4.56 19.47 27.97
C GLU A 588 -3.56 18.85 26.97
N HIS A 589 -3.70 17.56 26.58
CA HIS A 589 -2.80 16.93 25.58
C HIS A 589 -3.49 15.86 24.71
N PRO A 590 -3.24 15.81 23.39
CA PRO A 590 -3.86 14.84 22.47
C PRO A 590 -3.25 13.41 22.53
N TYR A 591 -2.12 13.22 23.23
CA TYR A 591 -1.41 11.94 23.32
C TYR A 591 -1.45 11.31 24.72
N ARG A 592 -1.15 10.01 24.79
CA ARG A 592 -0.79 9.27 26.00
C ARG A 592 0.71 9.07 25.97
N TYR A 593 1.39 9.44 27.03
CA TYR A 593 2.84 9.35 27.13
C TYR A 593 3.22 8.27 28.14
N THR A 594 4.30 7.54 27.87
CA THR A 594 4.93 6.62 28.83
C THR A 594 6.40 6.91 28.99
N ALA A 595 6.92 6.68 30.20
CA ALA A 595 8.35 6.62 30.52
C ALA A 595 8.67 5.18 30.91
N ASN A 596 9.53 4.46 30.16
CA ASN A 596 9.76 3.01 30.34
C ASN A 596 8.43 2.24 30.52
N CYS A 597 7.49 2.43 29.59
CA CYS A 597 6.11 1.93 29.65
C CYS A 597 5.25 2.29 30.87
N ALA A 598 5.75 3.04 31.86
CA ALA A 598 4.92 3.60 32.93
C ALA A 598 4.14 4.82 32.39
N PRO A 599 2.78 4.84 32.46
CA PRO A 599 1.99 5.99 32.05
C PRO A 599 2.38 7.28 32.79
N LEU A 600 2.45 8.41 32.07
CA LEU A 600 2.56 9.73 32.67
C LEU A 600 1.18 10.29 33.02
N LEU A 601 0.93 10.50 34.32
CA LEU A 601 -0.35 10.93 34.89
C LEU A 601 -0.50 12.46 34.95
N LYS A 602 0.59 13.19 35.23
CA LYS A 602 0.62 14.66 35.27
C LYS A 602 1.90 15.13 34.59
N LEU A 603 1.78 16.08 33.68
CA LEU A 603 2.89 16.55 32.84
C LEU A 603 3.33 17.97 33.24
N ASN A 604 4.57 18.32 32.90
CA ASN A 604 5.11 19.69 32.84
C ASN A 604 4.90 20.55 34.10
N ARG A 605 5.11 20.00 35.30
CA ARG A 605 4.98 20.76 36.55
C ARG A 605 6.27 21.52 36.83
N VAL A 606 6.33 22.76 36.35
CA VAL A 606 7.46 23.68 36.54
C VAL A 606 7.63 24.02 38.03
N ALA A 607 8.86 23.93 38.51
CA ALA A 607 9.31 24.30 39.85
C ALA A 607 10.42 25.35 39.76
N ASP A 608 11.01 25.76 40.89
CA ASP A 608 12.06 26.79 40.95
C ASP A 608 13.41 26.44 40.27
N ARG A 609 13.73 25.15 40.12
CA ARG A 609 14.95 24.63 39.45
C ARG A 609 14.69 23.36 38.65
N GLY A 610 13.55 23.26 37.97
CA GLY A 610 13.26 22.04 37.21
C GLY A 610 11.82 21.83 36.77
N ILE A 611 11.59 20.63 36.24
CA ILE A 611 10.28 20.15 35.78
C ILE A 611 9.98 18.81 36.44
N VAL A 612 8.77 18.65 36.95
CA VAL A 612 8.28 17.41 37.54
C VAL A 612 7.18 16.81 36.67
N HIS A 613 7.34 15.54 36.30
CA HIS A 613 6.32 14.69 35.68
C HIS A 613 5.91 13.62 36.67
N VAL A 614 4.62 13.29 36.76
CA VAL A 614 4.15 12.20 37.65
C VAL A 614 3.96 10.93 36.85
N VAL A 615 4.68 9.87 37.20
CA VAL A 615 4.56 8.51 36.65
C VAL A 615 3.56 7.68 37.46
N ASP A 616 2.87 6.75 36.80
CA ASP A 616 1.90 5.82 37.40
C ASP A 616 2.54 4.79 38.34
N ARG A 617 3.79 4.40 38.06
CA ARG A 617 4.54 3.36 38.79
C ARG A 617 6.04 3.66 38.80
N VAL A 618 6.76 3.01 39.72
CA VAL A 618 8.21 3.11 39.85
C VAL A 618 8.88 2.65 38.55
N LEU A 619 9.73 3.50 37.98
CA LEU A 619 10.56 3.20 36.81
C LEU A 619 11.66 2.20 37.21
N VAL A 620 11.69 1.07 36.52
CA VAL A 620 12.75 0.06 36.68
C VAL A 620 13.90 0.39 35.71
N PRO A 621 15.18 0.35 36.14
CA PRO A 621 16.32 0.61 35.27
C PRO A 621 16.49 -0.46 34.19
N ALA A 622 16.17 -0.12 32.94
CA ALA A 622 16.26 -1.03 31.80
C ALA A 622 17.73 -1.21 31.33
N ARG A 623 18.50 -2.03 32.06
CA ARG A 623 19.93 -2.29 31.78
C ARG A 623 20.18 -3.45 30.81
N ASN A 624 19.34 -4.48 30.87
CA ASN A 624 19.47 -5.72 30.11
C ASN A 624 18.87 -5.56 28.70
N THR A 625 19.35 -6.29 27.69
CA THR A 625 18.67 -6.38 26.38
C THR A 625 17.49 -7.35 26.45
N LEU A 626 16.61 -7.33 25.44
CA LEU A 626 15.53 -8.31 25.33
C LEU A 626 16.05 -9.76 25.37
N MET A 627 17.16 -10.04 24.71
CA MET A 627 17.77 -11.37 24.73
C MET A 627 18.30 -11.73 26.12
N ASP A 628 18.98 -10.81 26.82
CA ASP A 628 19.52 -11.09 28.16
C ASP A 628 18.40 -11.41 29.17
N ILE A 629 17.23 -10.76 29.05
CA ILE A 629 16.04 -11.07 29.85
C ILE A 629 15.52 -12.49 29.52
N ILE A 630 15.41 -12.83 28.24
CA ILE A 630 14.97 -14.17 27.78
C ILE A 630 15.95 -15.27 28.23
N GLU A 631 17.24 -14.98 28.31
CA GLU A 631 18.26 -15.94 28.71
C GLU A 631 18.20 -16.36 30.19
N VAL A 632 17.82 -15.43 31.07
CA VAL A 632 17.79 -15.67 32.52
C VAL A 632 16.46 -16.26 32.99
N ARG A 633 15.37 -16.08 32.23
CA ARG A 633 14.05 -16.62 32.58
C ARG A 633 13.96 -18.14 32.40
N ASP A 634 13.36 -18.81 33.38
CA ASP A 634 13.13 -20.26 33.41
C ASP A 634 11.89 -20.70 32.63
N ASP A 635 10.97 -19.76 32.33
CA ASP A 635 9.74 -20.01 31.58
C ASP A 635 9.85 -19.74 30.07
N MET A 636 11.06 -19.54 29.54
CA MET A 636 11.35 -19.20 28.13
C MET A 636 12.46 -20.06 27.50
N THR A 637 12.70 -21.27 28.01
CA THR A 637 13.84 -22.09 27.56
C THR A 637 13.72 -22.55 26.11
N LEU A 638 12.49 -22.82 25.64
CA LEU A 638 12.20 -23.13 24.24
C LEU A 638 12.34 -21.89 23.36
N MET A 639 11.85 -20.74 23.84
CA MET A 639 11.95 -19.47 23.11
C MET A 639 13.41 -19.08 22.83
N ARG A 640 14.27 -19.12 23.87
CA ARG A 640 15.73 -18.92 23.73
C ARG A 640 16.31 -19.83 22.64
N THR A 641 16.00 -21.14 22.73
CA THR A 641 16.50 -22.14 21.79
C THR A 641 16.12 -21.82 20.34
N PHE A 642 14.87 -21.40 20.09
CA PHE A 642 14.41 -21.06 18.74
C PHE A 642 15.02 -19.76 18.20
N LEU A 643 15.22 -18.75 19.05
CA LEU A 643 15.88 -17.48 18.67
C LEU A 643 17.35 -17.70 18.30
N GLU A 644 18.09 -18.50 19.08
CA GLU A 644 19.48 -18.89 18.78
C GLU A 644 19.59 -19.71 17.50
N MET A 645 18.72 -20.71 17.30
CA MET A 645 18.73 -21.56 16.10
C MET A 645 18.39 -20.80 14.82
N THR A 646 17.57 -19.76 14.89
CA THR A 646 17.22 -18.91 13.74
C THR A 646 18.19 -17.74 13.55
N GLY A 647 19.02 -17.41 14.54
CA GLY A 647 19.93 -16.25 14.51
C GLY A 647 19.25 -14.90 14.78
N LEU A 648 17.98 -14.91 15.23
CA LEU A 648 17.25 -13.71 15.67
C LEU A 648 17.72 -13.20 17.03
N ASP A 649 18.42 -14.03 17.81
CA ASP A 649 19.08 -13.65 19.06
C ASP A 649 20.01 -12.44 18.88
N LYS A 650 20.74 -12.37 17.76
CA LYS A 650 21.66 -11.28 17.44
C LYS A 650 20.96 -9.93 17.36
N MET A 651 19.83 -9.88 16.64
CA MET A 651 18.99 -8.69 16.49
C MET A 651 18.46 -8.23 17.86
N LEU A 652 18.02 -9.18 18.70
CA LEU A 652 17.49 -8.88 20.04
C LEU A 652 18.57 -8.50 21.07
N ARG A 653 19.86 -8.57 20.71
CA ARG A 653 21.00 -8.01 21.46
C ARG A 653 21.47 -6.65 20.93
N GLU A 654 21.03 -6.20 19.76
CA GLU A 654 21.45 -4.90 19.22
C GLU A 654 20.99 -3.75 20.15
N GLN A 655 21.90 -2.81 20.40
CA GLN A 655 21.65 -1.60 21.19
C GLN A 655 21.96 -0.36 20.35
N GLY A 656 21.14 0.67 20.49
CA GLY A 656 21.23 1.94 19.76
C GLY A 656 20.02 2.81 20.05
N ASP A 657 20.12 4.12 19.80
CA ASP A 657 19.00 5.05 19.99
C ASP A 657 17.87 4.78 18.95
N ASP A 658 18.23 4.20 17.80
CA ASP A 658 17.38 3.73 16.70
C ASP A 658 16.95 2.25 16.82
N LYS A 659 17.45 1.52 17.83
CA LYS A 659 17.22 0.08 18.01
C LYS A 659 16.16 -0.15 19.08
N HIS A 660 14.92 -0.28 18.62
CA HIS A 660 13.76 -0.55 19.47
C HIS A 660 12.89 -1.67 18.91
N PHE A 661 12.57 -2.64 19.75
CA PHE A 661 11.71 -3.78 19.40
C PHE A 661 10.63 -4.03 20.45
N THR A 662 9.56 -4.71 20.06
CA THR A 662 8.67 -5.41 21.00
C THR A 662 8.66 -6.88 20.67
N ILE A 663 8.78 -7.74 21.69
CA ILE A 663 8.61 -9.18 21.54
C ILE A 663 7.46 -9.69 22.40
N PHE A 664 6.50 -10.34 21.75
CA PHE A 664 5.43 -11.09 22.41
C PHE A 664 5.94 -12.51 22.66
N ALA A 665 6.69 -12.72 23.73
CA ALA A 665 7.38 -13.98 24.01
C ALA A 665 6.40 -15.06 24.52
N PRO A 666 6.18 -16.16 23.79
CA PRO A 666 5.40 -17.28 24.31
C PRO A 666 6.20 -17.98 25.40
N ASN A 667 5.53 -18.29 26.52
CA ASN A 667 6.15 -19.11 27.57
C ASN A 667 6.30 -20.58 27.10
N ASP A 668 7.06 -21.39 27.84
CA ASP A 668 7.29 -22.79 27.46
C ASP A 668 5.98 -23.62 27.40
N ASP A 669 4.98 -23.30 28.23
CA ASP A 669 3.64 -23.90 28.17
C ASP A 669 2.90 -23.57 26.88
N ALA A 670 3.07 -22.37 26.32
CA ALA A 670 2.51 -21.96 25.04
C ALA A 670 3.04 -22.83 23.88
N PHE A 671 4.35 -23.12 23.88
CA PHE A 671 4.95 -24.05 22.93
C PHE A 671 4.55 -25.50 23.18
N LEU A 672 4.18 -25.88 24.41
CA LEU A 672 3.65 -27.22 24.69
C LEU A 672 2.23 -27.43 24.15
N LYS A 673 1.42 -26.38 24.01
CA LYS A 673 0.08 -26.39 23.38
C LYS A 673 0.11 -26.63 21.86
N LEU A 674 1.22 -26.34 21.19
CA LEU A 674 1.37 -26.59 19.75
C LEU A 674 1.31 -28.08 19.41
N ASP A 675 0.81 -28.37 18.21
CA ASP A 675 0.85 -29.72 17.65
C ASP A 675 2.29 -30.27 17.58
N LYS A 676 2.41 -31.60 17.71
CA LYS A 676 3.70 -32.31 17.78
C LYS A 676 4.52 -32.14 16.50
N ASP A 677 3.89 -32.06 15.33
CA ASP A 677 4.59 -31.95 14.05
C ASP A 677 5.07 -30.51 13.81
N ILE A 678 4.24 -29.51 14.10
CA ILE A 678 4.64 -28.08 14.08
C ILE A 678 5.79 -27.86 15.07
N ARG A 679 5.67 -28.38 16.31
CA ARG A 679 6.72 -28.28 17.32
C ARG A 679 8.01 -29.03 16.94
N ARG A 680 7.92 -30.14 16.19
CA ARG A 680 9.09 -30.82 15.63
C ARG A 680 9.77 -29.96 14.55
N LYS A 681 9.00 -29.35 13.65
CA LYS A 681 9.51 -28.45 12.60
C LYS A 681 10.17 -27.20 13.22
N LEU A 682 9.57 -26.59 14.23
CA LEU A 682 10.18 -25.51 15.02
C LEU A 682 11.52 -25.93 15.64
N LYS A 683 11.57 -27.11 16.28
CA LYS A 683 12.80 -27.67 16.88
C LYS A 683 13.87 -28.10 15.87
N ALA A 684 13.55 -28.17 14.58
CA ALA A 684 14.54 -28.40 13.53
C ALA A 684 15.20 -27.10 13.05
N GLY A 685 14.66 -25.92 13.40
CA GLY A 685 15.15 -24.62 12.91
C GLY A 685 14.84 -24.34 11.42
N ASN A 686 14.12 -25.23 10.75
CA ASN A 686 13.86 -25.13 9.31
C ASN A 686 12.70 -24.17 9.00
N GLY A 687 12.87 -23.37 7.94
CA GLY A 687 11.80 -22.71 7.17
C GLY A 687 10.77 -21.91 7.98
N CYS A 688 9.71 -22.60 8.42
CA CYS A 688 8.61 -22.10 9.23
C CYS A 688 9.07 -21.34 10.50
N ALA A 689 10.14 -21.78 11.16
CA ALA A 689 10.54 -21.26 12.48
C ALA A 689 10.88 -19.77 12.46
N MET A 690 11.59 -19.31 11.43
CA MET A 690 11.95 -17.90 11.25
C MET A 690 10.69 -17.02 11.12
N ASN A 691 9.75 -17.41 10.25
CA ASN A 691 8.53 -16.64 10.03
C ASN A 691 7.63 -16.63 11.28
N ILE A 692 7.46 -17.77 11.93
CA ILE A 692 6.70 -17.85 13.18
C ILE A 692 7.31 -16.92 14.24
N LEU A 693 8.63 -16.90 14.43
CA LEU A 693 9.26 -15.98 15.39
C LEU A 693 9.13 -14.50 14.99
N LYS A 694 9.29 -14.17 13.70
CA LYS A 694 9.08 -12.79 13.19
C LYS A 694 7.66 -12.28 13.44
N ASN A 695 6.65 -13.15 13.40
CA ASN A 695 5.28 -12.80 13.76
C ASN A 695 5.11 -12.35 15.23
N HIS A 696 6.05 -12.72 16.10
CA HIS A 696 6.04 -12.30 17.51
C HIS A 696 6.85 -11.01 17.76
N ILE A 697 7.48 -10.42 16.73
CA ILE A 697 8.37 -9.26 16.87
C ILE A 697 7.82 -8.06 16.10
N LEU A 698 7.83 -6.91 16.78
CA LEU A 698 7.62 -5.58 16.21
C LEU A 698 8.94 -4.80 16.20
N ASP A 699 9.12 -3.93 15.22
CA ASP A 699 10.19 -2.92 15.12
C ASP A 699 9.81 -1.58 15.78
N ILE A 700 8.79 -1.56 16.64
CA ILE A 700 8.42 -0.43 17.51
C ILE A 700 8.41 -0.85 18.98
N THR A 701 8.53 0.11 19.90
CA THR A 701 8.15 -0.11 21.30
C THR A 701 6.62 -0.01 21.44
N PHE A 702 5.97 -1.09 21.81
CA PHE A 702 4.53 -1.18 22.08
C PHE A 702 4.34 -1.48 23.57
N CYS A 703 4.00 -0.46 24.35
CA CYS A 703 3.59 -0.63 25.75
C CYS A 703 2.12 -1.07 25.82
N SER A 704 1.71 -1.71 26.92
CA SER A 704 0.31 -2.11 27.18
C SER A 704 -0.66 -0.93 27.08
N LEU A 705 -0.22 0.28 27.41
CA LEU A 705 -0.97 1.53 27.27
C LEU A 705 -1.30 1.86 25.81
N ALA A 706 -0.61 1.32 24.81
CA ALA A 706 -0.94 1.52 23.39
C ALA A 706 -2.37 1.04 23.09
N ALA A 707 -2.71 -0.15 23.60
CA ALA A 707 -4.06 -0.70 23.53
C ALA A 707 -5.09 0.23 24.22
N VAL A 708 -6.31 0.24 23.71
CA VAL A 708 -7.40 1.09 24.22
C VAL A 708 -8.54 0.20 24.71
N ASN A 709 -8.98 0.40 25.96
CA ASN A 709 -10.09 -0.38 26.51
C ASN A 709 -11.38 -0.11 25.72
N GLY A 710 -12.04 -1.16 25.24
CA GLY A 710 -13.24 -1.08 24.41
C GLY A 710 -13.02 -0.70 22.93
N VAL A 711 -11.77 -0.62 22.45
CA VAL A 711 -11.45 -0.35 21.04
C VAL A 711 -10.39 -1.35 20.56
N LYS A 712 -10.57 -1.90 19.35
CA LYS A 712 -9.54 -2.69 18.69
C LYS A 712 -8.43 -1.77 18.20
N THR A 713 -7.21 -1.98 18.68
CA THR A 713 -5.99 -1.31 18.18
C THR A 713 -5.18 -2.29 17.36
N SER A 714 -4.52 -1.87 16.29
CA SER A 714 -3.70 -2.76 15.47
C SER A 714 -2.35 -2.16 15.09
N THR A 715 -1.36 -3.03 14.89
CA THR A 715 -0.03 -2.71 14.36
C THR A 715 0.42 -3.81 13.38
N TYR A 716 1.63 -3.71 12.83
CA TYR A 716 2.19 -4.68 11.91
C TYR A 716 3.44 -5.34 12.49
N ASN A 717 3.62 -6.63 12.24
CA ASN A 717 4.80 -7.40 12.68
C ASN A 717 5.96 -7.30 11.67
N MET A 718 7.08 -7.98 11.96
CA MET A 718 8.25 -8.07 11.06
C MET A 718 8.03 -8.86 9.76
N LEU A 719 6.82 -9.42 9.53
CA LEU A 719 6.37 -9.98 8.25
C LEU A 719 5.41 -9.03 7.50
N ASN A 720 5.14 -7.83 8.04
CA ASN A 720 4.13 -6.89 7.58
C ASN A 720 2.68 -7.45 7.64
N GLU A 721 2.43 -8.46 8.49
CA GLU A 721 1.09 -8.96 8.80
C GLU A 721 0.48 -8.15 9.97
N LYS A 722 -0.85 -7.97 9.95
CA LYS A 722 -1.58 -7.18 10.95
C LYS A 722 -1.77 -7.97 12.25
N LEU A 723 -1.33 -7.39 13.38
CA LEU A 723 -1.71 -7.84 14.72
C LEU A 723 -2.80 -6.93 15.29
N GLU A 724 -3.91 -7.52 15.76
CA GLU A 724 -5.01 -6.83 16.46
C GLU A 724 -4.94 -7.08 17.97
N PHE A 725 -5.09 -6.02 18.74
CA PHE A 725 -5.10 -6.03 20.20
C PHE A 725 -6.45 -5.55 20.75
N GLU A 726 -7.02 -6.31 21.68
CA GLU A 726 -8.28 -5.98 22.33
C GLU A 726 -8.25 -6.34 23.83
N TYR A 727 -8.92 -5.54 24.67
CA TYR A 727 -9.10 -5.89 26.08
C TYR A 727 -10.26 -6.88 26.25
N ALA A 728 -9.95 -8.07 26.71
CA ALA A 728 -10.92 -9.11 27.03
C ALA A 728 -11.09 -9.29 28.55
N MET A 729 -12.31 -9.60 28.96
CA MET A 729 -12.59 -10.08 30.33
C MET A 729 -12.11 -11.53 30.46
N VAL A 730 -10.99 -11.74 31.14
CA VAL A 730 -10.47 -13.10 31.39
C VAL A 730 -10.96 -13.57 32.75
N GLY A 731 -11.96 -14.47 32.75
CA GLY A 731 -12.20 -15.34 33.90
C GLY A 731 -11.10 -16.40 33.96
N LYS A 732 -10.66 -16.79 35.17
CA LYS A 732 -9.71 -17.92 35.32
C LYS A 732 -10.25 -19.15 34.59
N MET A 733 -9.43 -19.76 33.74
CA MET A 733 -9.72 -21.09 33.21
C MET A 733 -9.83 -22.09 34.35
N ARG A 734 -10.79 -23.01 34.24
CA ARG A 734 -11.02 -24.08 35.21
C ARG A 734 -9.84 -25.05 35.19
N ALA A 735 -9.19 -25.27 36.32
CA ALA A 735 -8.28 -26.40 36.47
C ALA A 735 -9.08 -27.72 36.45
N PRO A 736 -8.64 -28.77 35.74
CA PRO A 736 -9.29 -30.08 35.83
C PRO A 736 -8.99 -30.71 37.19
N THR A 737 -10.03 -31.05 37.95
CA THR A 737 -9.92 -32.00 39.06
C THR A 737 -9.83 -33.42 38.50
N ALA A 738 -9.15 -34.33 39.22
CA ALA A 738 -8.88 -35.69 38.76
C ALA A 738 -10.15 -36.55 38.55
N ASP A 739 -11.28 -36.14 39.14
CA ASP A 739 -12.48 -36.96 39.31
C ASP A 739 -13.71 -36.46 38.52
N GLY A 740 -13.52 -35.50 37.59
CA GLY A 740 -14.51 -35.19 36.54
C GLY A 740 -15.78 -34.42 36.94
N GLU A 741 -16.03 -34.14 38.22
CA GLU A 741 -17.17 -33.31 38.65
C GLU A 741 -16.85 -31.80 38.72
N LEU A 742 -17.67 -31.02 38.03
CA LEU A 742 -17.61 -29.56 37.96
C LEU A 742 -18.27 -28.90 39.19
N ALA A 743 -17.54 -28.81 40.30
CA ALA A 743 -17.94 -27.94 41.40
C ALA A 743 -17.71 -26.46 41.04
N ALA A 744 -18.76 -25.65 41.10
CA ALA A 744 -18.66 -24.20 40.93
C ALA A 744 -18.08 -23.57 42.21
N ILE A 745 -16.79 -23.25 42.21
CA ILE A 745 -16.21 -22.36 43.21
C ILE A 745 -16.53 -20.91 42.79
N GLU A 746 -17.53 -20.32 43.43
CA GLU A 746 -17.77 -18.88 43.39
C GLU A 746 -16.70 -18.16 44.23
N ASP A 747 -15.51 -18.02 43.65
CA ASP A 747 -14.48 -17.12 44.17
C ASP A 747 -14.80 -15.70 43.67
N GLU A 748 -14.98 -14.73 44.56
CA GLU A 748 -15.22 -13.30 44.23
C GLU A 748 -13.94 -12.60 43.70
N GLY A 749 -13.15 -13.33 42.91
CA GLY A 749 -11.94 -12.83 42.28
C GLY A 749 -12.27 -11.73 41.27
N LYS A 750 -11.78 -10.52 41.55
CA LYS A 750 -11.80 -9.36 40.64
C LYS A 750 -11.56 -9.80 39.18
N LYS A 751 -12.54 -9.58 38.31
CA LYS A 751 -12.40 -9.78 36.86
C LYS A 751 -11.26 -8.90 36.35
N THR A 752 -10.13 -9.50 36.02
CA THR A 752 -8.99 -8.77 35.44
C THR A 752 -9.17 -8.70 33.93
N GLN A 753 -9.15 -7.48 33.39
CA GLN A 753 -9.07 -7.28 31.94
C GLN A 753 -7.64 -7.54 31.50
N ARG A 754 -7.45 -8.38 30.47
CA ARG A 754 -6.15 -8.64 29.85
C ARG A 754 -6.21 -8.34 28.35
N ILE A 755 -5.08 -7.98 27.77
CA ILE A 755 -4.97 -7.76 26.33
C ILE A 755 -4.89 -9.13 25.63
N ARG A 756 -5.69 -9.31 24.58
CA ARG A 756 -5.60 -10.42 23.63
C ARG A 756 -5.04 -9.96 22.30
N ILE A 757 -4.28 -10.83 21.65
CA ILE A 757 -3.67 -10.64 20.34
C ILE A 757 -4.36 -11.58 19.35
N ASN A 758 -4.91 -11.02 18.26
CA ASN A 758 -5.68 -11.71 17.21
C ASN A 758 -6.86 -12.56 17.74
N GLY A 759 -7.32 -12.31 18.97
CA GLY A 759 -8.28 -13.16 19.68
C GLY A 759 -7.73 -14.54 20.12
N VAL A 760 -6.48 -14.86 19.77
CA VAL A 760 -5.82 -16.16 20.00
C VAL A 760 -5.03 -16.15 21.31
N ALA A 761 -3.99 -15.32 21.39
CA ALA A 761 -3.08 -15.28 22.53
C ALA A 761 -3.52 -14.23 23.56
N THR A 762 -3.27 -14.49 24.83
CA THR A 762 -3.47 -13.55 25.94
C THR A 762 -2.13 -13.12 26.50
N ILE A 763 -1.94 -11.82 26.74
CA ILE A 763 -0.79 -11.31 27.49
C ILE A 763 -0.96 -11.66 28.98
N GLU A 764 -0.02 -12.42 29.53
CA GLU A 764 0.00 -12.83 30.94
C GLU A 764 0.77 -11.85 31.83
N GLU A 765 1.87 -11.32 31.31
CA GLU A 765 2.77 -10.36 31.94
C GLU A 765 3.13 -9.31 30.88
N SER A 766 2.98 -8.03 31.19
CA SER A 766 3.11 -6.93 30.22
C SER A 766 4.11 -5.89 30.70
N ASP A 767 4.70 -5.15 29.75
CA ASP A 767 5.62 -4.04 30.01
C ASP A 767 6.93 -4.44 30.72
N VAL A 768 7.51 -5.59 30.36
CA VAL A 768 8.85 -5.97 30.81
C VAL A 768 9.87 -5.18 29.97
N VAL A 769 10.41 -4.10 30.53
CA VAL A 769 11.23 -3.13 29.78
C VAL A 769 12.68 -3.59 29.67
N ALA A 770 13.24 -3.50 28.46
CA ALA A 770 14.63 -3.74 28.13
C ALA A 770 15.32 -2.47 27.59
N SER A 771 16.65 -2.45 27.63
CA SER A 771 17.49 -1.37 27.08
C SER A 771 17.21 -1.08 25.60
N ASN A 772 16.82 -2.10 24.84
CA ASN A 772 16.53 -2.05 23.41
C ASN A 772 15.05 -2.37 23.06
N GLY A 773 14.11 -2.38 24.01
CA GLY A 773 12.73 -2.73 23.68
C GLY A 773 11.82 -3.06 24.86
N VAL A 774 10.71 -3.75 24.56
CA VAL A 774 9.75 -4.26 25.55
C VAL A 774 9.40 -5.71 25.26
N LEU A 775 9.28 -6.51 26.32
CA LEU A 775 8.80 -7.88 26.28
C LEU A 775 7.41 -7.96 26.92
N HIS A 776 6.52 -8.73 26.28
CA HIS A 776 5.25 -9.16 26.85
C HIS A 776 5.19 -10.68 26.82
N VAL A 777 4.87 -11.33 27.93
CA VAL A 777 4.73 -12.79 27.99
C VAL A 777 3.33 -13.18 27.53
N ILE A 778 3.23 -14.13 26.60
CA ILE A 778 1.95 -14.59 26.07
C ILE A 778 1.69 -16.09 26.31
N ASP A 779 0.42 -16.44 26.44
CA ASP A 779 -0.04 -17.80 26.75
C ASP A 779 -0.05 -18.77 25.55
N SER A 780 0.11 -18.28 24.32
CA SER A 780 -0.11 -19.03 23.08
C SER A 780 0.80 -18.50 21.97
N VAL A 781 1.29 -19.37 21.09
CA VAL A 781 2.09 -18.97 19.93
C VAL A 781 1.20 -18.33 18.86
N LEU A 782 1.60 -17.17 18.33
CA LEU A 782 0.91 -16.43 17.27
C LEU A 782 1.06 -17.17 15.93
N PRO A 783 -0.06 -17.55 15.27
CA PRO A 783 -0.03 -18.17 13.94
C PRO A 783 0.21 -17.11 12.85
N THR A 784 0.91 -17.52 11.79
CA THR A 784 1.17 -16.77 10.55
C THR A 784 0.98 -17.73 9.39
N ASP A 785 0.32 -17.30 8.31
CA ASP A 785 0.11 -18.14 7.12
C ASP A 785 1.46 -18.46 6.45
N SER A 786 2.38 -17.49 6.41
CA SER A 786 3.76 -17.65 5.94
C SER A 786 4.60 -18.64 6.77
N GLY A 787 4.13 -19.01 7.97
CA GLY A 787 4.71 -20.05 8.83
C GLY A 787 4.09 -21.44 8.64
N MET A 788 3.07 -21.59 7.78
CA MET A 788 2.39 -22.86 7.56
C MET A 788 3.12 -23.74 6.52
N PRO A 789 3.06 -25.09 6.64
CA PRO A 789 3.58 -26.01 5.63
C PRO A 789 2.80 -25.96 4.32
N ILE A 790 3.39 -26.43 3.22
CA ILE A 790 2.76 -26.36 1.89
C ILE A 790 1.47 -27.19 1.82
N SER A 791 1.39 -28.30 2.55
CA SER A 791 0.16 -29.10 2.70
C SER A 791 -1.05 -28.30 3.22
N ASN A 792 -0.82 -27.23 3.99
CA ASN A 792 -1.84 -26.28 4.43
C ASN A 792 -2.18 -25.26 3.33
N THR A 793 -1.17 -24.63 2.71
CA THR A 793 -1.38 -23.65 1.62
C THR A 793 -2.17 -24.27 0.46
N LEU A 794 -1.82 -25.48 0.03
CA LEU A 794 -2.57 -26.24 -0.99
C LEU A 794 -4.04 -26.47 -0.59
N ALA A 795 -4.32 -26.71 0.70
CA ALA A 795 -5.68 -26.91 1.18
C ALA A 795 -6.49 -25.60 1.21
N ASN A 796 -5.89 -24.53 1.73
CA ASN A 796 -6.51 -23.20 1.80
C ASN A 796 -6.86 -22.65 0.41
N HIS A 797 -6.11 -23.07 -0.61
CA HIS A 797 -6.26 -22.64 -2.01
C HIS A 797 -7.14 -23.55 -2.86
N ASN A 798 -7.68 -24.65 -2.29
CA ASN A 798 -8.42 -25.67 -3.02
C ASN A 798 -7.63 -26.31 -4.18
N LEU A 799 -6.32 -26.50 -4.02
CA LEU A 799 -5.43 -27.17 -4.98
C LEU A 799 -5.44 -28.69 -4.72
N THR A 800 -6.64 -29.28 -4.85
CA THR A 800 -6.93 -30.61 -4.29
C THR A 800 -6.26 -31.75 -5.03
N VAL A 801 -6.13 -31.66 -6.36
CA VAL A 801 -5.53 -32.71 -7.20
C VAL A 801 -4.03 -32.80 -6.93
N PHE A 802 -3.32 -31.67 -6.91
CA PHE A 802 -1.89 -31.66 -6.61
C PHE A 802 -1.61 -32.15 -5.17
N LYS A 803 -2.42 -31.71 -4.19
CA LYS A 803 -2.31 -32.20 -2.81
C LYS A 803 -2.47 -33.72 -2.72
N GLN A 804 -3.50 -34.29 -3.37
CA GLN A 804 -3.73 -35.74 -3.39
C GLN A 804 -2.55 -36.49 -4.02
N LEU A 805 -1.99 -36.00 -5.13
CA LEU A 805 -0.80 -36.62 -5.74
C LEU A 805 0.40 -36.66 -4.78
N VAL A 806 0.65 -35.60 -4.01
CA VAL A 806 1.76 -35.55 -3.03
C VAL A 806 1.51 -36.52 -1.87
N THR A 807 0.29 -36.57 -1.33
CA THR A 807 -0.09 -37.50 -0.24
C THR A 807 -0.04 -38.96 -0.69
N ASP A 808 -0.64 -39.32 -1.82
CA ASP A 808 -0.70 -40.71 -2.32
C ASP A 808 0.66 -41.21 -2.85
N ALA A 809 1.51 -40.32 -3.36
CA ALA A 809 2.91 -40.64 -3.65
C ALA A 809 3.72 -40.99 -2.38
N GLY A 810 3.24 -40.54 -1.20
CA GLY A 810 3.94 -40.65 0.08
C GLY A 810 5.05 -39.60 0.26
N LEU A 811 4.92 -38.44 -0.38
CA LEU A 811 5.94 -37.38 -0.42
C LEU A 811 5.59 -36.17 0.48
N GLU A 812 4.50 -36.23 1.24
CA GLU A 812 4.00 -35.10 2.06
C GLU A 812 5.06 -34.58 3.04
N GLU A 813 5.74 -35.44 3.81
CA GLU A 813 6.84 -35.01 4.70
C GLU A 813 8.06 -34.43 3.95
N GLU A 814 8.31 -34.87 2.72
CA GLU A 814 9.42 -34.38 1.90
C GLU A 814 9.12 -32.97 1.39
N PHE A 815 7.90 -32.73 0.89
CA PHE A 815 7.41 -31.43 0.42
C PHE A 815 7.27 -30.42 1.57
N ASP A 816 6.67 -30.82 2.68
CA ASP A 816 6.52 -29.99 3.89
C ASP A 816 7.85 -29.64 4.57
N GLY A 817 8.93 -30.37 4.27
CA GLY A 817 10.28 -30.11 4.76
C GLY A 817 11.10 -29.17 3.88
N MET A 818 10.61 -28.80 2.68
CA MET A 818 11.37 -27.97 1.76
C MET A 818 11.34 -26.48 2.15
N SER A 819 12.51 -25.86 2.14
CA SER A 819 12.70 -24.42 2.37
C SER A 819 13.61 -23.84 1.29
N ASN A 820 13.52 -22.53 1.06
CA ASN A 820 14.14 -21.81 -0.05
C ASN A 820 13.79 -22.45 -1.41
N ARG A 821 12.49 -22.64 -1.68
CA ARG A 821 11.96 -23.21 -2.94
C ARG A 821 10.84 -22.36 -3.53
N THR A 822 10.67 -22.51 -4.83
CA THR A 822 9.57 -21.93 -5.62
C THR A 822 8.70 -23.05 -6.14
N PHE A 823 7.45 -23.10 -5.73
CA PHE A 823 6.47 -24.12 -6.13
C PHE A 823 5.56 -23.55 -7.22
N PHE A 824 5.61 -24.12 -8.42
CA PHE A 824 4.73 -23.75 -9.53
C PHE A 824 3.58 -24.75 -9.60
N ILE A 825 2.51 -24.51 -8.84
CA ILE A 825 1.45 -25.50 -8.62
C ILE A 825 0.31 -25.33 -9.64
N PRO A 826 -0.07 -26.35 -10.42
CA PRO A 826 -1.20 -26.26 -11.32
C PRO A 826 -2.52 -26.22 -10.55
N THR A 827 -3.43 -25.34 -10.98
CA THR A 827 -4.81 -25.37 -10.49
C THR A 827 -5.52 -26.68 -10.86
N ASP A 828 -6.56 -27.08 -10.12
CA ASP A 828 -7.29 -28.32 -10.45
C ASP A 828 -7.86 -28.30 -11.89
N GLN A 829 -8.25 -27.13 -12.40
CA GLN A 829 -8.67 -26.94 -13.79
C GLN A 829 -7.52 -27.14 -14.81
N ALA A 830 -6.27 -26.87 -14.44
CA ALA A 830 -5.10 -27.06 -15.29
C ALA A 830 -4.84 -28.55 -15.57
N PHE A 831 -5.15 -29.42 -14.61
CA PHE A 831 -5.06 -30.87 -14.79
C PHE A 831 -6.09 -31.40 -15.81
N GLU A 832 -7.29 -30.81 -15.88
CA GLU A 832 -8.32 -31.23 -16.85
C GLU A 832 -7.99 -30.83 -18.30
N GLN A 833 -7.25 -29.73 -18.49
CA GLN A 833 -6.91 -29.19 -19.81
C GLN A 833 -5.82 -29.99 -20.53
N THR A 834 -4.83 -30.48 -19.79
CA THR A 834 -3.64 -31.17 -20.33
C THR A 834 -3.84 -32.69 -20.44
N GLU A 835 -3.12 -33.34 -21.36
CA GLU A 835 -3.17 -34.81 -21.49
C GLU A 835 -2.51 -35.50 -20.29
N THR A 836 -1.36 -35.01 -19.85
CA THR A 836 -0.65 -35.47 -18.66
C THR A 836 -1.45 -35.26 -17.38
N GLY A 837 -2.11 -34.11 -17.23
CA GLY A 837 -2.99 -33.85 -16.09
C GLY A 837 -4.17 -34.83 -16.02
N ARG A 838 -4.83 -35.07 -17.16
CA ARG A 838 -5.91 -36.08 -17.26
C ARG A 838 -5.41 -37.50 -17.00
N TYR A 839 -4.16 -37.82 -17.37
CA TYR A 839 -3.52 -39.10 -17.03
C TYR A 839 -3.37 -39.25 -15.51
N TRP A 840 -2.84 -38.25 -14.81
CA TRP A 840 -2.68 -38.30 -13.35
C TRP A 840 -4.02 -38.32 -12.60
N ILE A 841 -5.02 -37.55 -13.02
CA ILE A 841 -6.40 -37.65 -12.50
C ILE A 841 -6.94 -39.08 -12.67
N ARG A 842 -6.66 -39.75 -13.79
CA ARG A 842 -7.08 -41.14 -14.00
C ARG A 842 -6.35 -42.09 -13.05
N GLN A 843 -5.03 -41.96 -12.90
CA GLN A 843 -4.27 -42.83 -11.99
C GLN A 843 -4.72 -42.67 -10.53
N LEU A 844 -5.00 -41.46 -10.05
CA LEU A 844 -5.61 -41.20 -8.74
C LEU A 844 -6.95 -41.94 -8.54
N LYS A 845 -7.81 -41.95 -9.57
CA LYS A 845 -9.16 -42.53 -9.48
C LYS A 845 -9.19 -44.05 -9.64
N GLU A 846 -8.31 -44.60 -10.47
CA GLU A 846 -8.34 -46.01 -10.85
C GLU A 846 -7.34 -46.86 -10.05
N HIS A 847 -6.20 -46.29 -9.65
CA HIS A 847 -5.04 -47.02 -9.10
C HIS A 847 -4.24 -46.22 -8.04
N PRO A 848 -4.86 -45.63 -6.99
CA PRO A 848 -4.15 -44.77 -6.03
C PRO A 848 -3.01 -45.51 -5.30
N GLU A 849 -3.18 -46.79 -4.96
CA GLU A 849 -2.12 -47.62 -4.37
C GLU A 849 -0.85 -47.76 -5.24
N ASN A 850 -0.93 -47.58 -6.57
CA ASN A 850 0.21 -47.66 -7.48
C ASN A 850 0.97 -46.31 -7.61
N LEU A 851 0.52 -45.24 -6.96
CA LEU A 851 1.19 -43.94 -6.95
C LEU A 851 2.35 -43.90 -5.96
N ARG A 852 2.25 -44.65 -4.86
CA ARG A 852 3.26 -44.63 -3.79
C ARG A 852 4.60 -45.18 -4.26
N GLY A 853 5.63 -44.33 -4.22
CA GLY A 853 6.97 -44.68 -4.71
C GLY A 853 7.09 -44.76 -6.25
N ASN A 854 6.10 -44.25 -7.00
CA ASN A 854 6.15 -44.18 -8.46
C ASN A 854 7.18 -43.14 -8.92
N ALA A 855 8.28 -43.59 -9.53
CA ALA A 855 9.37 -42.72 -9.97
C ALA A 855 8.94 -41.66 -11.01
N ALA A 856 8.00 -41.97 -11.90
CA ALA A 856 7.51 -41.01 -12.89
C ALA A 856 6.59 -39.95 -12.25
N LEU A 857 5.84 -40.30 -11.20
CA LEU A 857 5.09 -39.32 -10.42
C LEU A 857 6.03 -38.44 -9.60
N LYS A 858 7.09 -39.02 -9.01
CA LYS A 858 8.09 -38.24 -8.28
C LYS A 858 8.80 -37.24 -9.20
N GLU A 859 9.31 -37.66 -10.36
CA GLU A 859 9.91 -36.76 -11.36
C GLU A 859 8.94 -35.65 -11.77
N PHE A 860 7.67 -35.98 -12.01
CA PHE A 860 6.63 -35.03 -12.34
C PHE A 860 6.38 -33.98 -11.23
N LEU A 861 6.23 -34.41 -9.97
CA LEU A 861 6.00 -33.50 -8.85
C LEU A 861 7.24 -32.64 -8.56
N GLU A 862 8.44 -33.21 -8.63
CA GLU A 862 9.70 -32.49 -8.45
C GLU A 862 9.97 -31.46 -9.57
N TYR A 863 9.45 -31.69 -10.78
CA TYR A 863 9.55 -30.71 -11.88
C TYR A 863 8.69 -29.45 -11.65
N HIS A 864 7.70 -29.52 -10.75
CA HIS A 864 6.92 -28.35 -10.31
C HIS A 864 7.59 -27.59 -9.14
N VAL A 865 8.80 -27.99 -8.71
CA VAL A 865 9.57 -27.35 -7.65
C VAL A 865 10.88 -26.82 -8.20
N ALA A 866 11.06 -25.50 -8.17
CA ALA A 866 12.25 -24.79 -8.61
C ALA A 866 13.11 -24.29 -7.43
N GLU A 867 14.41 -24.11 -7.69
CA GLU A 867 15.39 -23.58 -6.73
C GLU A 867 16.15 -22.41 -7.37
N PRO A 868 16.33 -21.25 -6.71
CA PRO A 868 15.97 -20.90 -5.33
C PRO A 868 14.49 -20.49 -5.15
N LEU A 869 14.14 -19.90 -4.00
CA LEU A 869 12.91 -19.14 -3.79
C LEU A 869 12.94 -17.84 -4.62
N ILE A 870 11.93 -17.66 -5.47
CA ILE A 870 11.77 -16.51 -6.36
C ILE A 870 10.35 -15.97 -6.23
N LYS A 871 10.22 -14.77 -5.65
CA LYS A 871 8.97 -14.00 -5.61
C LYS A 871 8.73 -13.27 -6.93
N THR A 872 7.53 -12.75 -7.18
CA THR A 872 7.17 -12.06 -8.45
C THR A 872 8.13 -10.91 -8.78
N CYS A 873 8.60 -10.18 -7.77
CA CYS A 873 9.57 -9.09 -7.93
C CYS A 873 10.98 -9.54 -8.36
N GLY A 874 11.32 -10.82 -8.19
CA GLY A 874 12.59 -11.41 -8.62
C GLY A 874 12.45 -12.37 -9.81
N LEU A 875 11.30 -12.39 -10.49
CA LEU A 875 11.14 -13.15 -11.73
C LEU A 875 11.91 -12.45 -12.86
N GLU A 876 12.79 -13.18 -13.52
CA GLU A 876 13.57 -12.73 -14.69
C GLU A 876 13.34 -13.68 -15.88
N GLU A 877 13.68 -13.27 -17.10
CA GLU A 877 13.58 -14.13 -18.30
C GLU A 877 14.72 -15.16 -18.38
N THR A 878 14.77 -16.06 -17.39
CA THR A 878 15.87 -17.03 -17.21
C THR A 878 15.37 -18.48 -17.11
N ALA A 879 16.30 -19.42 -17.23
CA ALA A 879 16.05 -20.84 -16.99
C ALA A 879 16.43 -21.17 -15.54
N VAL A 880 15.44 -21.59 -14.73
CA VAL A 880 15.62 -21.90 -13.30
C VAL A 880 15.65 -23.42 -13.12
N PRO A 881 16.64 -23.99 -12.41
CA PRO A 881 16.71 -25.43 -12.20
C PRO A 881 15.57 -25.93 -11.31
N THR A 882 15.03 -27.11 -11.63
CA THR A 882 14.04 -27.81 -10.79
C THR A 882 14.68 -28.90 -9.95
N LYS A 883 13.93 -29.36 -8.94
CA LYS A 883 14.28 -30.50 -8.10
C LYS A 883 14.49 -31.79 -8.90
N ALA A 884 13.77 -31.96 -10.03
CA ALA A 884 13.95 -33.08 -10.96
C ALA A 884 15.25 -32.99 -11.80
N GLY A 885 15.97 -31.87 -11.73
CA GLY A 885 17.28 -31.67 -12.37
C GLY A 885 17.23 -31.02 -13.76
N GLN A 886 16.09 -31.04 -14.46
CA GLN A 886 15.89 -30.22 -15.66
C GLN A 886 15.46 -28.79 -15.26
N SER A 887 15.69 -27.79 -16.13
CA SER A 887 15.26 -26.41 -15.86
C SER A 887 13.87 -26.10 -16.42
N VAL A 888 13.18 -25.18 -15.77
CA VAL A 888 11.97 -24.51 -16.27
C VAL A 888 12.32 -23.10 -16.75
N ARG A 889 11.74 -22.65 -17.86
CA ARG A 889 12.01 -21.31 -18.41
C ARG A 889 10.94 -20.34 -17.96
N ILE A 890 11.36 -19.19 -17.44
CA ILE A 890 10.49 -18.07 -17.11
C ILE A 890 10.48 -17.12 -18.32
N ASN A 891 9.29 -16.65 -18.71
CA ASN A 891 9.10 -15.66 -19.77
C ASN A 891 8.13 -14.59 -19.27
N LEU A 892 8.42 -13.32 -19.56
CA LEU A 892 7.77 -12.17 -18.96
C LEU A 892 7.17 -11.26 -20.05
N TYR A 893 5.85 -11.27 -20.11
CA TYR A 893 5.10 -10.53 -21.12
C TYR A 893 4.49 -9.27 -20.52
N THR A 894 4.86 -8.14 -21.11
CA THR A 894 4.04 -6.93 -21.05
C THR A 894 2.70 -7.26 -21.71
N THR A 895 1.58 -6.81 -21.15
CA THR A 895 0.26 -6.95 -21.82
C THR A 895 -0.25 -5.63 -22.40
N ASN A 896 0.32 -4.50 -21.95
CA ASN A 896 -0.02 -3.18 -22.45
C ASN A 896 0.97 -2.77 -23.55
N PRO A 897 0.53 -2.33 -24.74
CA PRO A 897 1.43 -1.83 -25.79
C PRO A 897 2.16 -0.53 -25.45
N VAL A 898 1.66 0.28 -24.51
CA VAL A 898 2.20 1.61 -24.16
C VAL A 898 3.22 1.54 -23.02
N PHE A 899 3.14 0.50 -22.17
CA PHE A 899 4.00 0.31 -21.01
C PHE A 899 4.85 -0.95 -21.16
N THR A 900 5.95 -0.83 -21.90
CA THR A 900 6.90 -1.93 -22.15
C THR A 900 7.73 -2.31 -20.91
N THR A 901 7.75 -1.48 -19.87
CA THR A 901 8.45 -1.74 -18.60
C THR A 901 7.56 -2.40 -17.54
N VAL A 902 6.24 -2.48 -17.75
CA VAL A 902 5.31 -3.07 -16.78
C VAL A 902 4.93 -4.48 -17.25
N MET A 903 5.61 -5.47 -16.66
CA MET A 903 5.36 -6.89 -16.90
C MET A 903 4.08 -7.31 -16.17
N ASN A 904 3.04 -7.65 -16.94
CA ASN A 904 1.71 -7.94 -16.43
C ASN A 904 1.34 -9.44 -16.53
N ARG A 905 2.25 -10.28 -17.02
CA ARG A 905 2.02 -11.70 -17.25
C ARG A 905 3.33 -12.48 -17.29
N ALA A 906 3.58 -13.28 -16.25
CA ALA A 906 4.65 -14.27 -16.26
C ALA A 906 4.14 -15.65 -16.76
N THR A 907 5.02 -16.44 -17.36
CA THR A 907 4.80 -17.86 -17.64
C THR A 907 6.02 -18.69 -17.31
N VAL A 908 5.80 -19.93 -16.86
CA VAL A 908 6.83 -20.95 -16.62
C VAL A 908 6.59 -22.07 -17.63
N ASN A 909 7.52 -22.29 -18.56
CA ASN A 909 7.37 -23.19 -19.72
C ASN A 909 5.98 -23.07 -20.40
N CYS A 910 5.54 -21.82 -20.62
CA CYS A 910 4.25 -21.48 -21.23
C CYS A 910 2.99 -21.87 -20.43
N ALA A 911 3.10 -22.37 -19.20
CA ALA A 911 2.04 -22.30 -18.20
C ALA A 911 2.02 -20.89 -17.59
N ARG A 912 0.88 -20.20 -17.61
CA ARG A 912 0.79 -18.82 -17.13
C ARG A 912 0.48 -18.79 -15.64
N LEU A 913 1.15 -17.91 -14.91
CA LEU A 913 0.84 -17.67 -13.50
C LEU A 913 -0.53 -16.99 -13.35
N VAL A 914 -1.31 -17.46 -12.39
CA VAL A 914 -2.69 -17.05 -12.10
C VAL A 914 -2.78 -16.33 -10.76
N ARG A 915 -2.08 -16.88 -9.75
CA ARG A 915 -1.94 -16.35 -8.40
C ARG A 915 -0.48 -16.47 -7.99
N PHE A 916 0.00 -15.56 -7.15
CA PHE A 916 1.43 -15.27 -6.99
C PHE A 916 1.78 -15.05 -5.52
N ASP A 917 3.04 -15.29 -5.17
CA ASP A 917 3.64 -14.92 -3.88
C ASP A 917 2.96 -15.48 -2.62
N GLU A 918 2.36 -16.67 -2.71
CA GLU A 918 1.67 -17.30 -1.60
C GLU A 918 2.71 -18.00 -0.71
N GLU A 919 3.04 -17.38 0.42
CA GLU A 919 4.13 -17.82 1.29
C GLU A 919 3.81 -19.13 2.03
N THR A 920 4.84 -19.97 2.19
CA THR A 920 4.74 -21.22 2.97
C THR A 920 6.10 -21.62 3.52
N CYS A 921 6.24 -21.75 4.84
CA CYS A 921 7.40 -22.35 5.52
C CYS A 921 8.80 -21.94 4.99
N GLY A 922 9.02 -20.67 4.62
CA GLY A 922 10.28 -20.22 4.03
C GLY A 922 10.49 -20.63 2.56
N SER A 923 9.40 -20.84 1.83
CA SER A 923 9.25 -21.10 0.40
C SER A 923 8.06 -20.28 -0.14
N VAL A 924 7.84 -20.29 -1.46
CA VAL A 924 6.74 -19.55 -2.11
C VAL A 924 5.98 -20.43 -3.10
N VAL A 925 4.65 -20.27 -3.17
CA VAL A 925 3.77 -20.93 -4.13
C VAL A 925 3.26 -19.90 -5.15
N HIS A 926 3.38 -20.25 -6.42
CA HIS A 926 2.75 -19.57 -7.55
C HIS A 926 1.80 -20.56 -8.25
N GLU A 927 0.54 -20.18 -8.43
CA GLU A 927 -0.44 -21.02 -9.12
C GLU A 927 -0.34 -20.84 -10.64
N ILE A 928 -0.40 -21.93 -11.41
CA ILE A 928 -0.28 -21.92 -12.88
C ILE A 928 -1.51 -22.53 -13.58
N ASP A 929 -1.83 -22.04 -14.78
CA ASP A 929 -3.01 -22.46 -15.57
C ASP A 929 -2.83 -23.70 -16.45
N LYS A 930 -1.63 -24.28 -16.46
CA LYS A 930 -1.32 -25.57 -17.10
C LYS A 930 -0.41 -26.39 -16.21
N VAL A 931 -0.45 -27.71 -16.39
CA VAL A 931 0.54 -28.64 -15.83
C VAL A 931 1.88 -28.46 -16.55
N LEU A 932 3.00 -28.58 -15.83
CA LEU A 932 4.35 -28.58 -16.40
C LEU A 932 4.74 -30.00 -16.85
N ASP A 933 4.94 -30.17 -18.15
CA ASP A 933 5.44 -31.41 -18.74
C ASP A 933 6.97 -31.41 -18.80
N VAL A 934 7.61 -32.48 -18.30
CA VAL A 934 9.07 -32.66 -18.37
C VAL A 934 9.49 -32.86 -19.83
N PRO A 935 10.32 -31.97 -20.44
CA PRO A 935 10.68 -32.06 -21.84
C PRO A 935 11.69 -33.20 -22.08
N LYS A 936 11.20 -34.29 -22.69
CA LYS A 936 12.02 -35.49 -22.97
C LYS A 936 12.85 -35.38 -24.25
N THR A 937 12.45 -34.53 -25.19
CA THR A 937 13.03 -34.39 -26.53
C THR A 937 13.54 -32.97 -26.82
N ASN A 938 14.49 -32.85 -27.77
CA ASN A 938 14.83 -31.56 -28.41
C ASN A 938 13.84 -31.22 -29.55
N LEU A 939 13.94 -30.01 -30.12
CA LEU A 939 13.06 -29.56 -31.20
C LEU A 939 13.08 -30.47 -32.43
N MET A 940 14.25 -30.96 -32.85
CA MET A 940 14.38 -31.82 -34.02
C MET A 940 13.77 -33.22 -33.80
N GLU A 941 13.92 -33.77 -32.60
CA GLU A 941 13.27 -35.01 -32.16
C GLU A 941 11.75 -34.84 -32.05
N ALA A 942 11.29 -33.74 -31.45
CA ALA A 942 9.86 -33.43 -31.33
C ALA A 942 9.19 -33.23 -32.70
N LEU A 943 9.90 -32.59 -33.65
CA LEU A 943 9.49 -32.46 -35.04
C LEU A 943 9.40 -33.84 -35.72
N SER A 944 10.39 -34.71 -35.49
CA SER A 944 10.47 -36.06 -36.06
C SER A 944 9.46 -37.04 -35.47
N ALA A 945 8.97 -36.79 -34.25
CA ALA A 945 8.00 -37.63 -33.56
C ALA A 945 6.56 -37.49 -34.07
N ASN A 946 6.21 -36.37 -34.73
CA ASN A 946 4.87 -36.18 -35.30
C ASN A 946 4.86 -36.44 -36.81
N PRO A 947 4.14 -37.46 -37.31
CA PRO A 947 4.07 -37.76 -38.75
C PRO A 947 3.45 -36.63 -39.58
N GLU A 948 2.61 -35.76 -38.98
CA GLU A 948 1.97 -34.62 -39.67
C GLU A 948 2.95 -33.50 -40.03
N TYR A 949 4.20 -33.54 -39.55
CA TYR A 949 5.24 -32.53 -39.82
C TYR A 949 6.33 -33.02 -40.79
N SER A 950 6.18 -34.22 -41.36
CA SER A 950 7.22 -34.88 -42.17
C SER A 950 7.65 -34.13 -43.44
N MET A 951 6.80 -33.31 -44.05
CA MET A 951 7.20 -32.44 -45.17
C MET A 951 8.09 -31.27 -44.70
N PHE A 952 7.75 -30.62 -43.58
CA PHE A 952 8.61 -29.57 -43.01
C PHE A 952 9.93 -30.15 -42.48
N GLN A 953 9.89 -31.30 -41.81
CA GLN A 953 11.07 -32.05 -41.38
C GLN A 953 12.01 -32.36 -42.56
N ARG A 954 11.46 -32.71 -43.72
CA ARG A 954 12.24 -32.93 -44.96
C ARG A 954 12.86 -31.64 -45.50
N MET A 955 12.18 -30.50 -45.40
CA MET A 955 12.79 -29.21 -45.74
C MET A 955 13.95 -28.87 -44.80
N VAL A 956 13.75 -29.03 -43.48
CA VAL A 956 14.78 -28.80 -42.45
C VAL A 956 16.00 -29.68 -42.68
N SER A 957 15.84 -30.99 -42.94
CA SER A 957 16.95 -31.94 -43.10
C SER A 957 17.77 -31.75 -44.39
N LEU A 958 17.25 -30.98 -45.35
CA LEU A 958 17.98 -30.55 -46.56
C LEU A 958 18.73 -29.22 -46.35
N THR A 959 18.60 -28.58 -45.19
CA THR A 959 19.35 -27.37 -44.80
C THR A 959 20.40 -27.67 -43.73
N ASN A 960 21.42 -26.83 -43.63
CA ASN A 960 22.44 -26.90 -42.57
C ASN A 960 21.91 -26.42 -41.19
N LEU A 961 20.59 -26.26 -41.02
CA LEU A 961 19.95 -25.75 -39.80
C LEU A 961 19.51 -26.87 -38.83
N SER A 962 19.71 -28.14 -39.19
CA SER A 962 19.39 -29.29 -38.32
C SER A 962 20.18 -29.26 -37.00
N GLU A 963 21.43 -28.80 -37.02
CA GLU A 963 22.27 -28.66 -35.82
C GLU A 963 21.69 -27.62 -34.85
N LEU A 964 21.25 -26.46 -35.36
CA LEU A 964 20.58 -25.42 -34.56
C LEU A 964 19.36 -25.95 -33.79
N LEU A 965 18.53 -26.78 -34.43
CA LEU A 965 17.35 -27.39 -33.80
C LEU A 965 17.67 -28.57 -32.87
N THR A 966 18.92 -29.05 -32.87
CA THR A 966 19.37 -30.16 -32.01
C THR A 966 20.14 -29.66 -30.78
N SER A 967 21.00 -28.64 -30.94
CA SER A 967 22.03 -28.28 -29.96
C SER A 967 21.98 -26.84 -29.42
N SER A 968 20.99 -26.01 -29.79
CA SER A 968 20.91 -24.64 -29.29
C SER A 968 20.75 -24.58 -27.76
N ASP A 969 21.71 -23.98 -27.07
CA ASP A 969 21.62 -23.63 -25.63
C ASP A 969 20.59 -22.51 -25.39
N ALA A 970 20.35 -21.66 -26.40
CA ALA A 970 19.32 -20.63 -26.38
C ALA A 970 17.93 -21.22 -26.73
N GLY A 971 16.89 -20.77 -26.02
CA GLY A 971 15.52 -21.26 -26.22
C GLY A 971 14.86 -20.68 -27.48
N LEU A 972 14.66 -21.52 -28.50
CA LEU A 972 14.06 -21.11 -29.78
C LEU A 972 12.53 -21.27 -29.81
N THR A 973 11.85 -20.54 -30.68
CA THR A 973 10.48 -20.86 -31.12
C THR A 973 10.51 -21.36 -32.55
N LEU A 974 10.01 -22.58 -32.78
CA LEU A 974 9.86 -23.17 -34.11
C LEU A 974 8.40 -23.12 -34.55
N LEU A 975 8.14 -22.48 -35.68
CA LEU A 975 6.82 -22.38 -36.30
C LEU A 975 6.71 -23.47 -37.38
N VAL A 976 5.81 -24.42 -37.22
CA VAL A 976 5.75 -25.64 -38.05
C VAL A 976 4.44 -25.69 -38.83
N PRO A 977 4.44 -25.49 -40.16
CA PRO A 977 3.28 -25.80 -40.99
C PRO A 977 3.09 -27.31 -41.08
N LYS A 978 1.83 -27.74 -41.10
CA LYS A 978 1.44 -29.14 -41.31
C LYS A 978 1.61 -29.57 -42.76
N ASN A 979 1.66 -30.89 -42.97
CA ASN A 979 1.70 -31.50 -44.29
C ASN A 979 0.56 -31.07 -45.22
N ASP A 980 -0.66 -30.87 -44.70
CA ASP A 980 -1.82 -30.41 -45.49
C ASP A 980 -1.57 -29.02 -46.11
N VAL A 981 -0.99 -28.09 -45.36
CA VAL A 981 -0.56 -26.77 -45.85
C VAL A 981 0.37 -26.91 -47.06
N PHE A 982 1.36 -27.81 -47.00
CA PHE A 982 2.28 -28.02 -48.12
C PHE A 982 1.64 -28.74 -49.31
N LEU A 983 0.64 -29.61 -49.09
CA LEU A 983 -0.09 -30.29 -50.15
C LEU A 983 -0.97 -29.33 -50.96
N GLU A 984 -1.52 -28.28 -50.33
CA GLU A 984 -2.25 -27.20 -51.04
C GLU A 984 -1.34 -26.41 -51.99
N VAL A 985 -0.03 -26.36 -51.72
CA VAL A 985 0.98 -25.63 -52.51
C VAL A 985 2.11 -26.53 -53.04
N ASP A 986 1.83 -27.81 -53.33
CA ASP A 986 2.87 -28.80 -53.69
C ASP A 986 3.79 -28.33 -54.82
N SER A 987 3.25 -27.70 -55.87
CA SER A 987 4.08 -27.19 -56.98
C SER A 987 5.15 -26.17 -56.54
N TRP A 988 4.84 -25.31 -55.56
CA TRP A 988 5.79 -24.37 -54.96
C TRP A 988 6.75 -25.08 -54.00
N TYR A 989 6.26 -26.07 -53.25
CA TYR A 989 7.09 -26.90 -52.37
C TYR A 989 8.17 -27.66 -53.16
N GLN A 990 7.80 -28.35 -54.26
CA GLN A 990 8.76 -29.06 -55.11
C GLN A 990 9.79 -28.13 -55.79
N GLN A 991 9.39 -26.89 -56.13
CA GLN A 991 10.31 -25.87 -56.65
C GLN A 991 11.27 -25.38 -55.56
N THR A 992 10.76 -25.12 -54.36
CA THR A 992 11.54 -24.69 -53.18
C THR A 992 12.61 -25.73 -52.82
N LEU A 993 12.29 -27.02 -52.86
CA LEU A 993 13.24 -28.10 -52.62
C LEU A 993 14.41 -28.16 -53.63
N GLN A 994 14.31 -27.49 -54.78
CA GLN A 994 15.38 -27.41 -55.79
C GLN A 994 16.25 -26.16 -55.63
N ASN A 995 15.81 -25.17 -54.83
CA ASN A 995 16.46 -23.88 -54.67
C ASN A 995 16.99 -23.71 -53.23
N GLN A 996 18.26 -24.03 -53.01
CA GLN A 996 18.86 -24.08 -51.67
C GLN A 996 18.77 -22.75 -50.91
N ASP A 997 19.02 -21.62 -51.58
CA ASP A 997 19.00 -20.29 -50.96
C ASP A 997 17.58 -19.91 -50.50
N GLU A 998 16.57 -20.29 -51.29
CA GLU A 998 15.16 -20.06 -50.96
C GLU A 998 14.68 -20.99 -49.85
N LEU A 999 15.05 -22.27 -49.92
CA LEU A 999 14.79 -23.26 -48.88
C LEU A 999 15.34 -22.82 -47.53
N GLU A 1000 16.61 -22.40 -47.47
CA GLU A 1000 17.23 -21.94 -46.23
C GLU A 1000 16.57 -20.65 -45.72
N ARG A 1001 16.27 -19.68 -46.60
CA ARG A 1001 15.51 -18.46 -46.25
C ARG A 1001 14.16 -18.78 -45.62
N ILE A 1002 13.42 -19.73 -46.17
CA ILE A 1002 12.10 -20.12 -45.67
C ILE A 1002 12.22 -20.77 -44.29
N ILE A 1003 13.15 -21.71 -44.10
CA ILE A 1003 13.35 -22.35 -42.79
C ILE A 1003 13.80 -21.32 -41.73
N ARG A 1004 14.72 -20.41 -42.07
CA ARG A 1004 15.11 -19.31 -41.16
C ARG A 1004 13.95 -18.36 -40.83
N ALA A 1005 12.97 -18.18 -41.70
CA ALA A 1005 11.77 -17.39 -41.42
C ALA A 1005 10.78 -18.08 -40.45
N HIS A 1006 10.92 -19.38 -40.23
CA HIS A 1006 10.09 -20.16 -39.30
C HIS A 1006 10.75 -20.37 -37.92
N VAL A 1007 11.99 -19.91 -37.71
CA VAL A 1007 12.70 -20.00 -36.43
C VAL A 1007 12.85 -18.61 -35.82
N LEU A 1008 12.41 -18.46 -34.58
CA LEU A 1008 12.59 -17.25 -33.78
C LEU A 1008 13.67 -17.50 -32.70
N PRO A 1009 14.54 -16.52 -32.40
CA PRO A 1009 15.66 -16.68 -31.47
C PRO A 1009 15.22 -16.76 -30.00
N ASN A 1010 13.99 -16.38 -29.69
CA ASN A 1010 13.43 -16.36 -28.34
C ASN A 1010 12.20 -17.28 -28.22
N VAL A 1011 11.92 -17.75 -27.00
CA VAL A 1011 10.70 -18.50 -26.64
C VAL A 1011 9.51 -17.54 -26.55
N ILE A 1012 8.46 -17.75 -27.35
CA ILE A 1012 7.26 -16.91 -27.35
C ILE A 1012 6.02 -17.77 -27.14
N CYS A 1013 5.55 -17.85 -25.89
CA CYS A 1013 4.37 -18.63 -25.54
C CYS A 1013 3.09 -18.01 -26.13
N CYS A 1014 2.14 -18.85 -26.55
CA CYS A 1014 0.82 -18.39 -27.03
C CYS A 1014 0.05 -17.58 -25.98
N THR A 1015 0.29 -17.80 -24.70
CA THR A 1015 -0.24 -17.01 -23.57
C THR A 1015 0.33 -15.59 -23.52
N GLY A 1016 1.55 -15.37 -24.04
CA GLY A 1016 2.19 -14.07 -24.21
C GLY A 1016 1.74 -13.30 -25.46
N ILE A 1017 1.24 -14.00 -26.49
CA ILE A 1017 0.61 -13.37 -27.65
C ILE A 1017 -0.76 -12.80 -27.23
N VAL A 1018 -0.88 -11.48 -27.29
CA VAL A 1018 -2.06 -10.69 -26.92
C VAL A 1018 -2.66 -9.98 -28.15
N PRO A 1019 -3.95 -9.56 -28.11
CA PRO A 1019 -4.52 -8.73 -29.16
C PRO A 1019 -3.71 -7.44 -29.31
N SER A 1020 -3.32 -7.10 -30.53
CA SER A 1020 -2.58 -5.87 -30.85
C SER A 1020 -3.44 -4.99 -31.76
N GLU A 1021 -3.98 -3.90 -31.21
CA GLU A 1021 -4.72 -2.91 -32.00
C GLU A 1021 -3.79 -1.81 -32.53
N TRP A 1022 -4.11 -1.27 -33.70
CA TRP A 1022 -3.39 -0.13 -34.27
C TRP A 1022 -3.56 1.10 -33.36
N PRO A 1023 -2.50 1.88 -33.08
CA PRO A 1023 -1.21 1.93 -33.77
C PRO A 1023 -0.15 0.92 -33.29
N PHE A 1024 -0.41 0.17 -32.21
CA PHE A 1024 0.63 -0.60 -31.51
C PHE A 1024 0.65 -2.08 -31.91
N VAL A 1025 1.18 -2.36 -33.10
CA VAL A 1025 1.39 -3.74 -33.57
C VAL A 1025 2.66 -4.31 -32.95
N ARG A 1026 2.55 -5.47 -32.28
CA ARG A 1026 3.73 -6.19 -31.78
C ARG A 1026 4.44 -6.90 -32.93
N THR A 1027 5.77 -6.91 -32.91
CA THR A 1027 6.57 -7.70 -33.84
C THR A 1027 7.59 -8.54 -33.09
N THR A 1028 8.11 -9.56 -33.77
CA THR A 1028 9.24 -10.38 -33.33
C THR A 1028 10.15 -10.65 -34.50
N GLU A 1029 11.45 -10.78 -34.25
CA GLU A 1029 12.44 -11.04 -35.28
C GLU A 1029 12.67 -12.54 -35.46
N THR A 1030 12.81 -12.98 -36.71
CA THR A 1030 13.27 -14.34 -37.06
C THR A 1030 14.79 -14.41 -37.03
N ILE A 1031 15.38 -15.62 -37.03
CA ILE A 1031 16.84 -15.79 -37.21
C ILE A 1031 17.37 -15.34 -38.58
N SER A 1032 16.49 -14.82 -39.46
CA SER A 1032 16.85 -14.19 -40.74
C SER A 1032 16.78 -12.65 -40.72
N GLY A 1033 16.53 -12.03 -39.55
CA GLY A 1033 16.36 -10.58 -39.42
C GLY A 1033 14.99 -10.04 -39.86
N HIS A 1034 14.09 -10.90 -40.34
CA HIS A 1034 12.76 -10.48 -40.76
C HIS A 1034 11.81 -10.34 -39.56
N GLN A 1035 11.14 -9.19 -39.49
CA GLN A 1035 10.13 -8.85 -38.49
C GLN A 1035 8.76 -9.45 -38.86
N LEU A 1036 8.22 -10.28 -37.99
CA LEU A 1036 6.89 -10.90 -38.09
C LEU A 1036 5.93 -10.24 -37.11
N LYS A 1037 4.69 -9.95 -37.54
CA LYS A 1037 3.66 -9.38 -36.66
C LYS A 1037 3.11 -10.44 -35.71
N LEU A 1038 2.95 -10.10 -34.43
CA LEU A 1038 2.28 -10.95 -33.45
C LEU A 1038 0.92 -10.33 -33.11
N ASN A 1039 -0.16 -11.10 -33.28
CA ASN A 1039 -1.51 -10.65 -32.92
C ASN A 1039 -2.33 -11.84 -32.40
N ARG A 1040 -3.41 -11.55 -31.66
CA ARG A 1040 -4.38 -12.55 -31.22
C ARG A 1040 -5.79 -12.04 -31.45
N ASN A 1041 -6.45 -12.66 -32.42
CA ASN A 1041 -7.89 -12.56 -32.62
C ASN A 1041 -8.56 -13.69 -31.82
N ARG A 1042 -9.40 -14.51 -32.45
CA ARG A 1042 -9.94 -15.74 -31.82
C ARG A 1042 -8.86 -16.78 -31.47
N ARG A 1043 -7.76 -16.81 -32.24
CA ARG A 1043 -6.56 -17.62 -32.00
C ARG A 1043 -5.31 -16.73 -32.10
N PRO A 1044 -4.18 -17.11 -31.46
CA PRO A 1044 -2.89 -16.48 -31.71
C PRO A 1044 -2.48 -16.60 -33.19
N GLN A 1045 -1.83 -15.58 -33.73
CA GLN A 1045 -1.38 -15.52 -35.11
C GLN A 1045 0.03 -14.92 -35.19
N VAL A 1046 0.85 -15.47 -36.07
CA VAL A 1046 2.16 -14.94 -36.46
C VAL A 1046 2.07 -14.55 -37.94
N GLN A 1047 2.30 -13.27 -38.21
CA GLN A 1047 1.95 -12.63 -39.48
C GLN A 1047 0.47 -12.87 -39.81
N ASN A 1048 0.17 -13.62 -40.89
CA ASN A 1048 -1.18 -14.05 -41.24
C ASN A 1048 -1.48 -15.49 -40.79
N ALA A 1049 -0.44 -16.28 -40.52
CA ALA A 1049 -0.55 -17.68 -40.13
C ALA A 1049 -1.15 -17.80 -38.72
N GLY A 1050 -2.23 -18.56 -38.58
CA GLY A 1050 -2.83 -18.83 -37.28
C GLY A 1050 -2.20 -20.05 -36.62
N ILE A 1051 -1.89 -19.94 -35.34
CA ILE A 1051 -1.42 -21.07 -34.55
C ILE A 1051 -2.62 -21.99 -34.26
N THR A 1052 -2.50 -23.26 -34.63
CA THR A 1052 -3.51 -24.32 -34.45
C THR A 1052 -3.24 -25.18 -33.22
N LYS A 1053 -1.95 -25.43 -32.91
CA LYS A 1053 -1.51 -26.09 -31.68
C LYS A 1053 -0.38 -25.29 -31.05
N CYS A 1054 -0.58 -24.86 -29.81
CA CYS A 1054 0.31 -23.96 -29.08
C CYS A 1054 1.25 -24.72 -28.15
N ASP A 1055 2.40 -24.09 -27.86
CA ASP A 1055 3.23 -24.34 -26.67
C ASP A 1055 3.72 -25.80 -26.52
N VAL A 1056 4.07 -26.48 -27.61
CA VAL A 1056 4.64 -27.84 -27.51
C VAL A 1056 6.09 -27.72 -27.01
N VAL A 1057 6.30 -28.00 -25.73
CA VAL A 1057 7.58 -27.77 -25.02
C VAL A 1057 8.65 -28.79 -25.42
N ALA A 1058 9.83 -28.30 -25.79
CA ALA A 1058 11.04 -29.09 -26.02
C ALA A 1058 12.21 -28.55 -25.15
N ARG A 1059 13.28 -29.33 -25.01
CA ARG A 1059 14.44 -28.97 -24.16
C ARG A 1059 15.08 -27.64 -24.55
N ASN A 1060 15.28 -27.42 -25.85
CA ASN A 1060 15.91 -26.23 -26.44
C ASN A 1060 14.92 -25.24 -27.08
N GLY A 1061 13.61 -25.35 -26.80
CA GLY A 1061 12.65 -24.46 -27.44
C GLY A 1061 11.17 -24.80 -27.21
N ILE A 1062 10.32 -24.25 -28.06
CA ILE A 1062 8.90 -24.61 -28.18
C ILE A 1062 8.54 -24.76 -29.67
N ILE A 1063 7.55 -25.60 -29.95
CA ILE A 1063 6.93 -25.72 -31.28
C ILE A 1063 5.52 -25.13 -31.24
N HIS A 1064 5.20 -24.27 -32.22
CA HIS A 1064 3.83 -23.89 -32.56
C HIS A 1064 3.47 -24.45 -33.92
N GLU A 1065 2.37 -25.18 -34.00
CA GLU A 1065 1.79 -25.62 -35.26
C GLU A 1065 1.04 -24.46 -35.91
N ILE A 1066 1.30 -24.18 -37.19
CA ILE A 1066 0.65 -23.09 -37.94
C ILE A 1066 -0.07 -23.61 -39.19
N ASN A 1067 -1.12 -22.89 -39.62
CA ASN A 1067 -1.96 -23.29 -40.75
C ASN A 1067 -1.61 -22.62 -42.10
N ASP A 1068 -0.43 -22.03 -42.22
CA ASP A 1068 0.06 -21.31 -43.40
C ASP A 1068 1.60 -21.31 -43.38
N VAL A 1069 2.26 -21.00 -44.50
CA VAL A 1069 3.73 -20.97 -44.60
C VAL A 1069 4.23 -19.54 -44.52
N ILE A 1070 5.19 -19.27 -43.61
CA ILE A 1070 5.81 -17.95 -43.48
C ILE A 1070 6.84 -17.76 -44.60
N ASN A 1071 6.42 -17.09 -45.67
CA ASN A 1071 7.27 -16.73 -46.80
C ASN A 1071 7.53 -15.20 -46.81
N VAL A 1072 8.74 -14.78 -46.44
CA VAL A 1072 9.11 -13.35 -46.40
C VAL A 1072 9.89 -12.96 -47.65
N GLN A 1073 9.38 -12.02 -48.44
CA GLN A 1073 10.06 -11.58 -49.66
C GLN A 1073 11.39 -10.88 -49.35
N PRO A 1074 12.42 -11.08 -50.19
CA PRO A 1074 13.72 -10.43 -50.00
C PRO A 1074 13.58 -8.90 -50.09
N GLN A 1075 14.22 -8.18 -49.16
CA GLN A 1075 14.27 -6.73 -49.24
C GLN A 1075 14.96 -6.28 -50.54
N ARG A 1076 14.30 -5.43 -51.31
CA ARG A 1076 14.90 -4.79 -52.49
C ARG A 1076 16.00 -3.84 -52.03
N THR A 1077 17.25 -4.22 -52.23
CA THR A 1077 18.38 -3.30 -52.09
C THR A 1077 18.26 -2.21 -53.16
N ASN A 1078 18.02 -0.96 -52.72
CA ASN A 1078 17.89 0.19 -53.62
C ASN A 1078 19.27 0.61 -54.17
N SER A 1079 19.79 -0.17 -55.11
CA SER A 1079 21.00 0.12 -55.88
C SER A 1079 20.71 1.07 -57.05
N ASN A 1080 20.30 2.32 -56.73
CA ASN A 1080 20.24 3.41 -57.71
C ASN A 1080 20.45 4.79 -57.06
N ALA A 1081 21.68 5.04 -56.61
CA ALA A 1081 22.15 6.40 -56.33
C ALA A 1081 22.50 7.09 -57.66
N GLY A 1082 21.55 7.79 -58.27
CA GLY A 1082 21.69 8.39 -59.60
C GLY A 1082 20.77 9.59 -59.86
N ALA A 1083 21.21 10.77 -59.41
CA ALA A 1083 20.83 12.13 -59.82
C ALA A 1083 19.45 12.41 -60.49
N GLY A 1084 18.63 13.26 -59.84
CA GLY A 1084 17.79 14.24 -60.55
C GLY A 1084 16.26 14.20 -60.32
N SER A 1085 15.78 15.09 -59.44
CA SER A 1085 14.46 15.77 -59.46
C SER A 1085 13.21 15.05 -60.02
N GLY A 1086 12.27 14.69 -59.13
CA GLY A 1086 10.87 14.38 -59.49
C GLY A 1086 9.99 14.04 -58.28
N ASN A 1087 8.83 14.68 -58.15
CA ASN A 1087 7.87 14.45 -57.05
C ASN A 1087 7.20 13.05 -57.14
N PRO A 1088 7.09 12.29 -56.04
CA PRO A 1088 6.21 11.14 -55.93
C PRO A 1088 4.95 11.48 -55.10
N PHE A 1089 4.02 12.25 -55.67
CA PHE A 1089 2.72 12.58 -55.04
C PHE A 1089 1.55 11.95 -55.82
N GLU A 1090 1.72 10.71 -56.28
CA GLU A 1090 0.74 10.06 -57.17
C GLU A 1090 0.73 8.52 -57.02
N SER A 1091 0.30 8.02 -55.84
CA SER A 1091 -0.18 6.62 -55.68
C SER A 1091 -0.89 6.37 -54.33
N PHE A 1092 -2.06 6.97 -54.12
CA PHE A 1092 -3.03 6.49 -53.12
C PHE A 1092 -4.45 6.56 -53.69
N GLY A 1093 -4.88 5.45 -54.28
CA GLY A 1093 -6.23 5.30 -54.81
C GLY A 1093 -7.26 5.05 -53.70
N SER A 1094 -8.12 6.03 -53.47
CA SER A 1094 -9.55 5.88 -53.09
C SER A 1094 -9.93 4.64 -52.25
N ILE A 1095 -10.03 4.81 -50.93
CA ILE A 1095 -11.01 4.06 -50.11
C ILE A 1095 -11.85 5.07 -49.32
N THR A 1096 -13.04 5.39 -49.86
CA THR A 1096 -14.01 6.28 -49.24
C THR A 1096 -15.08 5.49 -48.48
N HIS A 1097 -14.98 5.38 -47.15
CA HIS A 1097 -16.12 5.25 -46.25
C HIS A 1097 -15.75 5.78 -44.85
N PRO A 1098 -16.58 6.65 -44.23
CA PRO A 1098 -16.18 7.40 -43.02
C PRO A 1098 -16.39 6.64 -41.70
N LEU A 1099 -15.69 7.12 -40.67
CA LEU A 1099 -15.67 6.64 -39.28
C LEU A 1099 -17.00 6.86 -38.54
N THR A 1100 -17.94 5.92 -38.61
CA THR A 1100 -19.18 5.93 -37.80
C THR A 1100 -19.32 4.78 -36.79
N PHE A 1101 -18.27 3.98 -36.57
CA PHE A 1101 -18.33 2.80 -35.67
C PHE A 1101 -17.55 2.93 -34.35
N LEU A 1102 -16.86 4.05 -34.10
CA LEU A 1102 -16.04 4.27 -32.89
C LEU A 1102 -16.75 5.05 -31.75
N PHE A 1103 -18.06 5.28 -31.89
CA PHE A 1103 -18.90 5.83 -30.82
C PHE A 1103 -20.16 4.97 -30.64
N LYS A 1104 -19.97 3.79 -30.03
CA LYS A 1104 -21.04 3.02 -29.41
C LYS A 1104 -20.51 2.14 -28.28
#